data_AF-A0A1E4RT29-F1
#
_entry.id   AF-A0A1E4RT29-F1
#
_cell.length_a   1.000
_cell.length_b   1.000
_cell.length_c   1.000
_cell.angle_alpha   90.00
_cell.angle_beta   90.00
_cell.angle_gamma   90.00
#
_symmetry.space_group_name_H-M   'P 1'
#
loop_
_entity.id
_entity.type
_entity.pdbx_description
1 polymer ?
#
loop_
_entity_poly.entity_id
_entity_poly.type
_entity_poly.pdbx_seq_one_letter_code
_entity_poly.pdbx_strand_id
1 'polypeptide(L)'
;MNRSNSRDSSSLASSVDSEEIEARPVQLDESNVQPPLRRQSLVRRISSSATNYFADSHSSRHRSNLIASSRNFKARKLSSQENDPMNIYYDELDSDFLFGHDQIGKSFSRVPDEEEEAESLGSTDDQATQEEFPRIYEGFGERRESSFTEDEINRQQSRTSRRNTIASTIQSVTRKLGFWDKDFHQHRINIVITYLKNYAFLIVGLVVTLCIYWGTFYERTGRFHDLHFAVINADRQVGSLPGAIGEVVEYFFVNVTQVQSLGTFEIIDFDTINKAALDHNNSITEEVYHQIHIQKYWAAYYIKENSTLRMYEALKTASDLVSPSDSFMEVVYETGRNYNAVNNYVKSIVGRTKLAFDSFIPQTPYLKSLLGQLNSTEIENVLTNAPNLVTTNPSFVNVDRLPVNNPVVQAPFQIGLVYLMLFSFFQFVFLIQIHTLIAQRIKGFKYLLYRMAASHSSYVVLSLAYVVLNAAFGITFTTTFGYLGFLVVWAFAYLTMASSGALMEALALVIFMLKPQLIGFLIVFMVVINLAPTVSPIVLCPNFYRYGYAMPIYNSYELMHVPYFNAYKGHMGRNIGILIAWIVISTLTMVIIMARIGKKMKAAEERSAQEKADQEKDKATQDETSREVAQDEALGKNNEVNDHH
;
A
#
# COMPACT_ATOMS: atom_id res chain seq x y z
N MET A 1 -25.15 36.56 62.38
CA MET A 1 -25.41 36.94 60.96
C MET A 1 -24.78 35.87 60.07
N ASN A 2 -25.45 34.72 59.96
CA ASN A 2 -26.23 34.21 58.80
C ASN A 2 -25.32 33.60 57.71
N ARG A 3 -25.03 32.28 57.74
CA ARG A 3 -25.80 31.11 57.21
C ARG A 3 -25.74 31.05 55.66
N SER A 4 -25.47 29.93 54.96
CA SER A 4 -25.56 28.50 55.30
C SER A 4 -25.04 27.56 54.18
N ASN A 5 -24.39 26.46 54.59
CA ASN A 5 -24.53 25.03 54.19
C ASN A 5 -24.82 24.57 52.75
N SER A 6 -24.04 23.60 52.26
CA SER A 6 -24.29 22.12 52.28
C SER A 6 -23.33 21.46 51.26
N ARG A 7 -22.81 20.23 51.37
CA ARG A 7 -22.81 19.12 52.33
C ARG A 7 -21.71 18.14 51.87
N ASP A 8 -21.13 17.43 52.84
CA ASP A 8 -20.26 16.24 52.75
C ASP A 8 -20.88 15.12 51.87
N SER A 9 -20.17 14.12 51.33
CA SER A 9 -19.21 13.23 52.01
C SER A 9 -18.41 12.32 51.04
N SER A 10 -17.18 12.00 51.45
CA SER A 10 -16.33 10.85 51.10
C SER A 10 -17.07 9.50 51.26
N SER A 11 -16.73 8.33 50.69
CA SER A 11 -15.43 7.63 50.69
C SER A 11 -15.60 6.19 50.13
N LEU A 12 -14.51 5.63 49.55
CA LEU A 12 -14.00 4.25 49.66
C LEU A 12 -14.60 3.05 48.86
N ALA A 13 -13.69 2.45 48.07
CA ALA A 13 -13.29 1.03 48.02
C ALA A 13 -14.09 -0.03 47.20
N SER A 14 -13.34 -0.60 46.22
CA SER A 14 -13.24 -1.98 45.71
C SER A 14 -14.33 -3.04 46.00
N SER A 15 -14.75 -3.73 44.94
CA SER A 15 -14.73 -5.21 44.88
C SER A 15 -14.80 -5.72 43.44
N VAL A 16 -13.98 -6.73 43.16
CA VAL A 16 -13.98 -7.63 42.01
C VAL A 16 -15.21 -8.54 42.12
N ASP A 17 -15.88 -8.84 41.01
CA ASP A 17 -16.44 -10.19 40.81
C ASP A 17 -16.70 -10.51 39.33
N SER A 18 -16.47 -11.77 39.05
CA SER A 18 -16.39 -12.50 37.78
C SER A 18 -17.75 -12.64 37.08
N GLU A 19 -17.79 -12.57 35.75
CA GLU A 19 -18.88 -13.18 34.97
C GLU A 19 -18.33 -14.08 33.85
N GLU A 20 -18.69 -15.34 34.02
CA GLU A 20 -18.44 -16.53 33.21
C GLU A 20 -19.62 -16.67 32.23
N ILE A 21 -19.36 -16.65 30.92
CA ILE A 21 -20.41 -16.85 29.90
C ILE A 21 -20.41 -18.33 29.50
N GLU A 22 -21.30 -19.08 30.14
CA GLU A 22 -21.65 -20.47 29.82
C GLU A 22 -22.66 -20.51 28.66
N ALA A 23 -22.40 -21.36 27.66
CA ALA A 23 -23.25 -21.56 26.49
C ALA A 23 -24.34 -22.59 26.75
N ARG A 24 -25.60 -22.31 26.38
CA ARG A 24 -26.64 -23.35 26.14
C ARG A 24 -27.62 -23.00 24.99
N PRO A 25 -28.18 -24.02 24.31
CA PRO A 25 -28.76 -23.91 22.96
C PRO A 25 -30.28 -23.74 22.96
N VAL A 26 -30.84 -23.18 21.88
CA VAL A 26 -32.29 -23.08 21.66
C VAL A 26 -32.71 -23.98 20.49
N GLN A 27 -33.63 -24.90 20.78
CA GLN A 27 -34.29 -25.82 19.84
C GLN A 27 -35.41 -25.11 19.06
N LEU A 28 -35.61 -25.55 17.82
CA LEU A 28 -36.70 -25.16 16.90
C LEU A 28 -38.01 -25.86 17.28
N ASP A 29 -39.14 -25.17 17.13
CA ASP A 29 -40.47 -25.77 17.03
C ASP A 29 -41.25 -25.20 15.83
N GLU A 30 -41.93 -26.10 15.13
CA GLU A 30 -42.70 -25.90 13.90
C GLU A 30 -44.19 -25.70 14.22
N SER A 31 -44.82 -24.65 13.67
CA SER A 31 -46.19 -24.70 13.07
C SER A 31 -46.83 -23.31 12.98
N ASN A 32 -47.15 -22.89 11.75
CA ASN A 32 -48.50 -22.51 11.28
C ASN A 32 -48.54 -21.41 10.19
N VAL A 33 -48.91 -21.88 8.99
CA VAL A 33 -49.89 -21.33 8.03
C VAL A 33 -49.63 -19.96 7.35
N GLN A 34 -49.35 -20.03 6.04
CA GLN A 34 -49.41 -18.93 5.06
C GLN A 34 -50.84 -18.64 4.57
N PRO A 35 -51.11 -17.40 4.10
CA PRO A 35 -51.92 -17.16 2.90
C PRO A 35 -51.16 -16.34 1.82
N PRO A 36 -51.68 -16.23 0.57
CA PRO A 36 -50.85 -16.42 -0.63
C PRO A 36 -50.31 -15.15 -1.33
N LEU A 37 -49.11 -15.36 -1.90
CA LEU A 37 -48.52 -14.86 -3.15
C LEU A 37 -48.97 -13.52 -3.76
N ARG A 38 -48.10 -12.51 -3.63
CA ARG A 38 -47.98 -11.39 -4.59
C ARG A 38 -46.53 -11.33 -5.11
N ARG A 39 -46.37 -11.53 -6.44
CA ARG A 39 -45.10 -11.51 -7.18
C ARG A 39 -44.34 -10.19 -7.01
N GLN A 40 -43.07 -10.22 -6.56
CA GLN A 40 -42.06 -9.22 -6.93
C GLN A 40 -40.62 -9.80 -7.05
N SER A 41 -40.05 -9.52 -8.22
CA SER A 41 -38.66 -9.33 -8.69
C SER A 41 -37.46 -10.14 -8.16
N LEU A 42 -36.81 -10.79 -9.14
CA LEU A 42 -35.48 -11.41 -9.17
C LEU A 42 -34.33 -10.42 -8.90
N VAL A 43 -34.10 -10.03 -7.65
CA VAL A 43 -32.79 -9.48 -7.22
C VAL A 43 -32.45 -10.01 -5.84
N ARG A 44 -31.79 -11.18 -5.82
CA ARG A 44 -30.87 -11.69 -4.79
C ARG A 44 -30.88 -13.22 -4.87
N ARG A 45 -29.96 -13.78 -5.65
CA ARG A 45 -29.50 -15.18 -5.54
C ARG A 45 -28.31 -15.40 -6.49
N ILE A 46 -27.15 -14.82 -6.15
CA ILE A 46 -25.86 -15.40 -6.52
C ILE A 46 -24.90 -15.17 -5.34
N SER A 47 -24.98 -16.06 -4.37
CA SER A 47 -23.82 -16.46 -3.56
C SER A 47 -23.93 -17.96 -3.34
N SER A 48 -22.78 -18.63 -3.34
CA SER A 48 -22.57 -20.08 -3.14
C SER A 48 -23.12 -21.01 -4.22
N SER A 49 -22.27 -21.38 -5.19
CA SER A 49 -22.09 -22.76 -5.70
C SER A 49 -21.14 -22.76 -6.92
N ALA A 50 -19.86 -23.07 -6.72
CA ALA A 50 -18.96 -23.50 -7.79
C ALA A 50 -17.79 -24.30 -7.20
N THR A 51 -18.13 -25.43 -6.58
CA THR A 51 -17.21 -26.55 -6.39
C THR A 51 -17.78 -27.68 -7.25
N ASN A 52 -16.89 -28.39 -7.96
CA ASN A 52 -17.12 -29.51 -8.87
C ASN A 52 -17.36 -29.15 -10.34
N TYR A 53 -16.28 -28.93 -11.09
CA TYR A 53 -16.20 -29.24 -12.53
C TYR A 53 -14.75 -29.55 -12.92
N PHE A 54 -14.25 -30.70 -12.46
CA PHE A 54 -13.10 -31.38 -13.07
C PHE A 54 -13.32 -32.89 -12.95
N ALA A 55 -13.95 -33.48 -13.96
CA ALA A 55 -13.80 -34.89 -14.30
C ALA A 55 -14.30 -35.14 -15.73
N ASP A 56 -13.36 -35.59 -16.56
CA ASP A 56 -13.55 -36.45 -17.74
C ASP A 56 -14.12 -35.86 -19.06
N SER A 57 -13.24 -35.73 -20.05
CA SER A 57 -13.25 -36.64 -21.22
C SER A 57 -12.10 -36.34 -22.19
N HIS A 58 -11.23 -37.33 -22.35
CA HIS A 58 -10.30 -37.46 -23.46
C HIS A 58 -11.03 -38.03 -24.69
N SER A 59 -10.82 -37.46 -25.89
CA SER A 59 -10.58 -38.21 -27.15
C SER A 59 -10.69 -37.36 -28.41
N SER A 60 -9.54 -37.18 -29.07
CA SER A 60 -9.21 -37.15 -30.51
C SER A 60 -10.32 -37.02 -31.59
N ARG A 61 -10.11 -36.11 -32.56
CA ARG A 61 -9.77 -36.44 -33.98
C ARG A 61 -9.54 -35.23 -34.88
N HIS A 62 -8.63 -35.42 -35.83
CA HIS A 62 -8.10 -34.56 -36.89
C HIS A 62 -9.12 -33.80 -37.77
N ARG A 63 -8.70 -32.60 -38.22
CA ARG A 63 -8.58 -32.31 -39.67
C ARG A 63 -7.61 -31.16 -39.97
N SER A 64 -6.62 -31.47 -40.81
CA SER A 64 -5.72 -30.58 -41.52
C SER A 64 -6.33 -30.11 -42.85
N ASN A 65 -5.97 -28.89 -43.28
CA ASN A 65 -5.55 -28.51 -44.65
C ASN A 65 -5.32 -26.97 -44.71
N LEU A 66 -4.06 -26.52 -44.79
CA LEU A 66 -3.42 -25.81 -45.93
C LEU A 66 -4.16 -24.56 -46.43
N ILE A 67 -3.64 -23.35 -46.17
CA ILE A 67 -2.64 -22.62 -46.99
C ILE A 67 -3.02 -22.59 -48.49
N ALA A 68 -3.66 -21.50 -48.92
CA ALA A 68 -3.39 -20.79 -50.19
C ALA A 68 -4.36 -19.61 -50.35
N SER A 69 -3.93 -18.39 -50.03
CA SER A 69 -4.13 -17.21 -50.88
C SER A 69 -3.45 -16.00 -50.21
N SER A 70 -2.16 -15.86 -50.47
CA SER A 70 -1.49 -14.57 -50.43
C SER A 70 -1.64 -13.96 -51.82
N ARG A 71 -2.33 -12.82 -51.90
CA ARG A 71 -2.12 -11.67 -52.80
C ARG A 71 -3.43 -10.90 -52.90
N ASN A 72 -3.32 -9.57 -52.76
CA ASN A 72 -4.37 -8.55 -52.88
C ASN A 72 -5.06 -8.15 -51.57
N PHE A 73 -4.34 -7.44 -50.68
CA PHE A 73 -4.93 -6.28 -49.98
C PHE A 73 -3.84 -5.29 -49.55
N LYS A 74 -3.08 -4.80 -50.53
CA LYS A 74 -2.24 -3.60 -50.41
C LYS A 74 -2.83 -2.55 -51.35
N ALA A 75 -3.98 -1.98 -50.98
CA ALA A 75 -4.53 -0.74 -51.54
C ALA A 75 -5.89 -0.40 -50.89
N ARG A 76 -5.89 0.11 -49.64
CA ARG A 76 -6.88 1.11 -49.21
C ARG A 76 -6.38 1.83 -47.96
N LYS A 77 -5.46 2.77 -48.19
CA LYS A 77 -5.12 3.84 -47.25
C LYS A 77 -5.98 5.03 -47.70
N LEU A 78 -7.07 5.34 -46.99
CA LEU A 78 -7.68 6.67 -47.01
C LEU A 78 -8.53 6.88 -45.76
N SER A 79 -8.15 7.93 -45.02
CA SER A 79 -8.85 8.61 -43.93
C SER A 79 -9.31 7.77 -42.73
N SER A 80 -8.35 7.29 -41.95
CA SER A 80 -8.52 7.24 -40.49
C SER A 80 -7.62 8.33 -39.93
N GLN A 81 -8.23 9.36 -39.35
CA GLN A 81 -7.59 10.40 -38.57
C GLN A 81 -6.66 9.71 -37.55
N GLU A 82 -5.37 9.74 -37.86
CA GLU A 82 -4.33 9.17 -37.02
C GLU A 82 -4.26 10.08 -35.80
N ASN A 83 -4.70 9.56 -34.65
CA ASN A 83 -4.59 10.26 -33.38
C ASN A 83 -3.10 10.52 -33.14
N ASP A 84 -2.74 11.78 -33.33
CA ASP A 84 -1.40 12.30 -33.12
C ASP A 84 -0.98 12.02 -31.66
N PRO A 85 0.05 11.20 -31.40
CA PRO A 85 0.42 10.75 -30.06
C PRO A 85 0.92 11.88 -29.14
N MET A 86 0.97 13.12 -29.62
CA MET A 86 1.55 14.28 -28.96
C MET A 86 0.55 15.27 -28.41
N ASN A 87 -0.69 15.29 -28.92
CA ASN A 87 -1.77 16.03 -28.26
C ASN A 87 -2.17 15.37 -26.93
N ILE A 88 -1.93 14.05 -26.82
CA ILE A 88 -2.14 13.24 -25.63
C ILE A 88 -1.28 13.74 -24.46
N TYR A 89 -0.06 14.22 -24.67
CA TYR A 89 0.82 14.57 -23.55
C TYR A 89 0.36 15.81 -22.75
N TYR A 90 -0.44 16.70 -23.35
CA TYR A 90 -1.01 17.87 -22.66
C TYR A 90 -2.49 17.67 -22.30
N ASP A 91 -3.28 16.95 -23.09
CA ASP A 91 -4.67 16.57 -22.74
C ASP A 91 -4.73 15.57 -21.56
N GLU A 92 -3.75 14.68 -21.45
CA GLU A 92 -3.76 13.57 -20.47
C GLU A 92 -3.27 14.01 -19.07
N LEU A 93 -2.79 15.24 -18.95
CA LEU A 93 -2.46 15.93 -17.69
C LEU A 93 -3.64 16.77 -17.16
N ASP A 94 -4.74 16.85 -17.91
CA ASP A 94 -5.96 17.50 -17.47
C ASP A 94 -6.77 16.54 -16.58
N SER A 95 -7.16 17.00 -15.39
CA SER A 95 -7.97 16.20 -14.45
C SER A 95 -9.28 15.73 -15.09
N ASP A 96 -9.76 16.49 -16.09
CA ASP A 96 -11.00 16.28 -16.81
C ASP A 96 -10.96 15.02 -17.68
N PHE A 97 -9.78 14.62 -18.17
CA PHE A 97 -9.59 13.34 -18.88
C PHE A 97 -9.38 12.17 -17.93
N LEU A 98 -8.69 12.38 -16.80
CA LEU A 98 -8.44 11.33 -15.81
C LEU A 98 -9.74 10.85 -15.13
N PHE A 99 -10.71 11.75 -14.96
CA PHE A 99 -12.00 11.48 -14.32
C PHE A 99 -13.22 11.59 -15.27
N GLY A 100 -13.02 11.94 -16.54
CA GLY A 100 -14.04 11.93 -17.59
C GLY A 100 -15.21 12.92 -17.39
N HIS A 101 -15.04 13.95 -16.57
CA HIS A 101 -16.15 14.76 -16.04
C HIS A 101 -16.93 15.50 -17.15
N ASP A 102 -16.24 16.04 -18.16
CA ASP A 102 -16.83 16.78 -19.27
C ASP A 102 -17.57 15.85 -20.28
N GLN A 103 -17.06 14.64 -20.49
CA GLN A 103 -17.72 13.65 -21.37
C GLN A 103 -18.99 13.08 -20.73
N ILE A 104 -18.99 12.92 -19.42
CA ILE A 104 -20.16 12.47 -18.67
C ILE A 104 -21.29 13.50 -18.79
N GLY A 105 -21.03 14.78 -18.56
CA GLY A 105 -22.02 15.85 -18.72
C GLY A 105 -22.62 15.92 -20.13
N LYS A 106 -21.77 15.83 -21.16
CA LYS A 106 -22.18 15.81 -22.58
C LYS A 106 -22.95 14.56 -22.99
N SER A 107 -22.70 13.42 -22.32
CA SER A 107 -23.45 12.19 -22.56
C SER A 107 -24.88 12.25 -22.00
N PHE A 108 -25.10 12.98 -20.92
CA PHE A 108 -26.40 13.14 -20.26
C PHE A 108 -27.26 14.30 -20.80
N SER A 109 -26.70 15.26 -21.54
CA SER A 109 -27.47 16.34 -22.15
C SER A 109 -28.30 15.84 -23.34
N ARG A 110 -29.61 15.77 -23.15
CA ARG A 110 -30.60 15.56 -24.21
C ARG A 110 -30.96 16.94 -24.74
N VAL A 111 -30.51 17.30 -25.94
CA VAL A 111 -31.02 18.51 -26.63
C VAL A 111 -32.29 18.08 -27.35
N PRO A 112 -33.48 18.62 -26.99
CA PRO A 112 -34.67 18.53 -27.84
C PRO A 112 -34.49 19.51 -29.01
N ASP A 113 -34.85 19.06 -30.20
CA ASP A 113 -34.86 19.87 -31.41
C ASP A 113 -35.85 21.04 -31.24
N GLU A 114 -35.39 22.29 -31.31
CA GLU A 114 -36.17 23.46 -31.74
C GLU A 114 -35.22 24.63 -32.06
N GLU A 115 -35.61 25.41 -33.06
CA GLU A 115 -34.86 26.44 -33.78
C GLU A 115 -34.37 27.59 -32.88
N GLU A 116 -33.11 28.03 -33.01
CA GLU A 116 -32.71 29.43 -32.74
C GLU A 116 -31.31 29.76 -33.26
N GLU A 117 -31.24 30.56 -34.33
CA GLU A 117 -30.11 31.45 -34.67
C GLU A 117 -30.62 32.88 -34.46
N ALA A 118 -29.98 33.64 -33.56
CA ALA A 118 -29.76 35.10 -33.53
C ALA A 118 -29.55 35.50 -32.05
N GLU A 119 -28.63 36.33 -31.60
CA GLU A 119 -27.59 37.15 -32.18
C GLU A 119 -26.65 37.50 -31.01
N SER A 120 -25.36 37.65 -31.28
CA SER A 120 -24.39 38.24 -30.36
C SER A 120 -24.62 39.75 -30.23
N LEU A 121 -24.55 40.32 -29.01
CA LEU A 121 -23.79 41.54 -28.64
C LEU A 121 -24.18 42.11 -27.26
N GLY A 122 -23.17 42.49 -26.46
CA GLY A 122 -23.22 43.73 -25.67
C GLY A 122 -23.56 43.69 -24.17
N SER A 123 -22.50 43.56 -23.35
CA SER A 123 -22.14 44.42 -22.20
C SER A 123 -23.13 44.77 -21.06
N THR A 124 -22.68 44.44 -19.84
CA THR A 124 -22.70 45.19 -18.55
C THR A 124 -23.99 45.44 -17.75
N ASP A 125 -23.88 45.02 -16.49
CA ASP A 125 -24.34 45.59 -15.21
C ASP A 125 -25.83 45.78 -14.85
N ASP A 126 -26.05 45.36 -13.60
CA ASP A 126 -26.94 45.88 -12.55
C ASP A 126 -28.47 45.65 -12.53
N GLN A 127 -28.85 44.96 -11.46
CA GLN A 127 -29.92 45.24 -10.49
C GLN A 127 -31.41 45.35 -10.91
N ALA A 128 -32.19 44.44 -10.30
CA ALA A 128 -33.35 44.71 -9.44
C ALA A 128 -34.72 45.15 -10.05
N THR A 129 -35.67 44.20 -9.92
CA THR A 129 -37.08 44.33 -9.46
C THR A 129 -38.18 45.02 -10.30
N GLN A 130 -39.36 44.40 -10.20
CA GLN A 130 -40.75 44.88 -10.38
C GLN A 130 -41.29 44.93 -11.82
N GLU A 131 -42.17 43.97 -12.18
CA GLU A 131 -43.64 44.04 -12.04
C GLU A 131 -44.30 45.13 -12.90
N GLU A 132 -44.93 44.72 -14.01
CA GLU A 132 -46.35 44.98 -14.31
C GLU A 132 -46.74 44.40 -15.68
N PHE A 133 -47.63 43.39 -15.68
CA PHE A 133 -48.63 43.20 -16.73
C PHE A 133 -49.70 44.30 -16.55
N PRO A 134 -50.44 44.79 -17.58
CA PRO A 134 -51.48 43.93 -18.19
C PRO A 134 -52.10 44.32 -19.57
N ARG A 135 -53.02 43.44 -20.00
CA ARG A 135 -54.20 43.59 -20.92
C ARG A 135 -53.96 43.45 -22.43
N ILE A 136 -54.48 42.43 -23.15
CA ILE A 136 -55.86 41.90 -23.41
C ILE A 136 -56.34 42.33 -24.81
N TYR A 137 -56.52 41.32 -25.69
CA TYR A 137 -57.47 41.15 -26.83
C TYR A 137 -57.50 42.25 -27.93
N GLU A 138 -57.76 42.04 -29.22
CA GLU A 138 -58.50 41.06 -30.03
C GLU A 138 -58.11 41.37 -31.51
N GLY A 139 -57.66 40.45 -32.36
CA GLY A 139 -58.52 39.65 -33.25
C GLY A 139 -58.97 40.41 -34.53
N PHE A 140 -58.36 40.13 -35.69
CA PHE A 140 -59.00 39.71 -36.97
C PHE A 140 -58.14 40.01 -38.21
N GLY A 141 -58.03 39.00 -39.09
CA GLY A 141 -58.49 39.18 -40.47
C GLY A 141 -57.45 39.42 -41.58
N GLU A 142 -57.21 38.34 -42.31
CA GLU A 142 -57.07 38.26 -43.77
C GLU A 142 -55.75 38.52 -44.50
N ARG A 143 -55.43 37.48 -45.27
CA ARG A 143 -54.34 37.24 -46.20
C ARG A 143 -54.53 38.06 -47.47
N ARG A 144 -53.46 38.67 -47.98
CA ARG A 144 -53.32 39.07 -49.39
C ARG A 144 -52.02 38.48 -49.95
N GLU A 145 -52.17 37.68 -51.00
CA GLU A 145 -51.07 37.15 -51.81
C GLU A 145 -50.44 38.29 -52.63
N SER A 146 -49.11 38.29 -52.71
CA SER A 146 -48.36 38.97 -53.78
C SER A 146 -47.29 38.02 -54.30
N SER A 147 -47.28 37.85 -55.62
CA SER A 147 -46.46 36.92 -56.41
C SER A 147 -44.97 37.25 -56.38
N PHE A 148 -44.14 36.25 -56.09
CA PHE A 148 -42.68 36.27 -56.26
C PHE A 148 -42.29 35.87 -57.69
N THR A 149 -41.22 36.47 -58.22
CA THR A 149 -40.69 36.22 -59.58
C THR A 149 -39.67 35.06 -59.59
N GLU A 150 -39.55 34.36 -60.74
CA GLU A 150 -38.77 33.12 -60.92
C GLU A 150 -37.27 33.24 -60.58
N ASP A 151 -36.68 34.45 -60.61
CA ASP A 151 -35.27 34.67 -60.28
C ASP A 151 -34.95 34.58 -58.77
N GLU A 152 -35.92 34.79 -57.89
CA GLU A 152 -35.75 34.62 -56.43
C GLU A 152 -35.86 33.16 -55.99
N ILE A 153 -36.62 32.34 -56.72
CA ILE A 153 -36.80 30.90 -56.46
C ILE A 153 -35.48 30.14 -56.71
N ASN A 154 -34.75 30.51 -57.75
CA ASN A 154 -33.51 29.82 -58.15
C ASN A 154 -32.32 30.17 -57.22
N ARG A 155 -32.28 31.40 -56.67
CA ARG A 155 -31.29 31.80 -55.66
C ARG A 155 -31.56 31.19 -54.28
N GLN A 156 -32.81 30.95 -53.92
CA GLN A 156 -33.14 30.21 -52.70
C GLN A 156 -32.81 28.72 -52.85
N GLN A 157 -33.16 28.06 -53.96
CA GLN A 157 -32.86 26.62 -54.16
C GLN A 157 -31.37 26.26 -54.07
N SER A 158 -30.46 27.11 -54.57
CA SER A 158 -29.02 26.87 -54.47
C SER A 158 -28.46 27.03 -53.04
N ARG A 159 -29.07 27.91 -52.22
CA ARG A 159 -28.69 28.12 -50.81
C ARG A 159 -29.26 27.03 -49.89
N THR A 160 -30.50 26.57 -50.12
CA THR A 160 -31.11 25.50 -49.33
C THR A 160 -30.43 24.15 -49.59
N SER A 161 -29.99 23.87 -50.83
CA SER A 161 -29.30 22.63 -51.17
C SER A 161 -27.89 22.53 -50.53
N ARG A 162 -27.14 23.64 -50.43
CA ARG A 162 -25.86 23.68 -49.69
C ARG A 162 -26.06 23.60 -48.17
N ARG A 163 -27.09 24.26 -47.61
CA ARG A 163 -27.40 24.17 -46.17
C ARG A 163 -27.84 22.77 -45.76
N ASN A 164 -28.63 22.07 -46.58
CA ASN A 164 -29.05 20.69 -46.32
C ASN A 164 -27.91 19.67 -46.44
N THR A 165 -26.91 19.92 -47.30
CA THR A 165 -25.72 19.08 -47.43
C THR A 165 -24.78 19.26 -46.23
N ILE A 166 -24.61 20.49 -45.74
CA ILE A 166 -23.78 20.78 -44.56
C ILE A 166 -24.50 20.33 -43.28
N ALA A 167 -25.81 20.54 -43.15
CA ALA A 167 -26.60 20.08 -42.00
C ALA A 167 -26.67 18.54 -41.92
N SER A 168 -26.82 17.81 -43.03
CA SER A 168 -26.77 16.33 -43.04
C SER A 168 -25.36 15.78 -42.77
N THR A 169 -24.31 16.51 -43.16
CA THR A 169 -22.92 16.20 -42.80
C THR A 169 -22.64 16.47 -41.32
N ILE A 170 -23.22 17.52 -40.73
CA ILE A 170 -23.10 17.84 -39.30
C ILE A 170 -23.97 16.90 -38.44
N GLN A 171 -25.15 16.50 -38.93
CA GLN A 171 -26.05 15.57 -38.23
C GLN A 171 -25.58 14.12 -38.30
N SER A 172 -24.83 13.73 -39.33
CA SER A 172 -24.10 12.44 -39.35
C SER A 172 -22.89 12.43 -38.41
N VAL A 173 -22.27 13.58 -38.14
CA VAL A 173 -21.18 13.74 -37.15
C VAL A 173 -21.71 13.79 -35.70
N THR A 174 -22.99 14.14 -35.49
CA THR A 174 -23.59 14.36 -34.15
C THR A 174 -24.69 13.35 -33.78
N ARG A 175 -24.80 12.22 -34.50
CA ARG A 175 -25.80 11.19 -34.19
C ARG A 175 -25.37 10.42 -32.94
N LYS A 176 -26.01 10.67 -31.79
CA LYS A 176 -25.86 9.86 -30.58
C LYS A 176 -26.41 8.44 -30.87
N LEU A 177 -25.52 7.52 -31.22
CA LEU A 177 -25.86 6.14 -31.55
C LEU A 177 -26.24 5.36 -30.29
N GLY A 178 -27.29 4.54 -30.36
CA GLY A 178 -27.61 3.61 -29.28
C GLY A 178 -26.53 2.53 -29.15
N PHE A 179 -26.28 2.04 -27.92
CA PHE A 179 -25.30 0.97 -27.69
C PHE A 179 -25.59 -0.30 -28.50
N TRP A 180 -26.79 -0.46 -29.11
CA TRP A 180 -27.24 -1.60 -29.93
C TRP A 180 -27.35 -1.36 -31.46
N ASP A 181 -26.97 -0.17 -31.95
CA ASP A 181 -26.98 0.19 -33.39
C ASP A 181 -25.92 -0.51 -34.29
N LYS A 182 -26.28 -0.92 -35.50
CA LYS A 182 -25.42 -1.73 -36.39
C LYS A 182 -24.13 -0.99 -36.80
N ASP A 183 -24.18 0.32 -36.96
CA ASP A 183 -23.02 1.15 -37.32
C ASP A 183 -21.97 1.22 -36.19
N PHE A 184 -22.40 0.99 -34.94
CA PHE A 184 -21.51 0.94 -33.80
C PHE A 184 -20.90 -0.45 -33.57
N HIS A 185 -21.27 -1.49 -34.35
CA HIS A 185 -20.84 -2.90 -34.14
C HIS A 185 -19.33 -3.12 -34.09
N GLN A 186 -18.56 -2.47 -34.98
CA GLN A 186 -17.09 -2.56 -34.92
C GLN A 186 -16.52 -1.85 -33.69
N HIS A 187 -17.09 -0.72 -33.30
CA HIS A 187 -16.66 0.05 -32.13
C HIS A 187 -16.89 -0.71 -30.82
N ARG A 188 -18.03 -1.39 -30.65
CA ARG A 188 -18.30 -2.26 -29.46
C ARG A 188 -17.36 -3.45 -29.39
N ILE A 189 -17.04 -4.11 -30.50
CA ILE A 189 -16.05 -5.20 -30.47
C ILE A 189 -14.70 -4.66 -30.00
N ASN A 190 -14.27 -3.51 -30.52
CA ASN A 190 -13.04 -2.86 -30.07
C ASN A 190 -13.09 -2.42 -28.60
N ILE A 191 -14.23 -1.92 -28.12
CA ILE A 191 -14.44 -1.57 -26.70
C ILE A 191 -14.34 -2.82 -25.83
N VAL A 192 -15.01 -3.92 -26.20
CA VAL A 192 -14.98 -5.17 -25.44
C VAL A 192 -13.57 -5.76 -25.42
N ILE A 193 -12.86 -5.76 -26.55
CA ILE A 193 -11.46 -6.22 -26.61
C ILE A 193 -10.56 -5.34 -25.73
N THR A 194 -10.71 -4.02 -25.78
CA THR A 194 -9.92 -3.08 -24.97
C THR A 194 -10.23 -3.24 -23.48
N TYR A 195 -11.51 -3.41 -23.13
CA TYR A 195 -11.97 -3.69 -21.79
C TYR A 195 -11.36 -4.99 -21.26
N LEU A 196 -11.48 -6.09 -22.01
CA LEU A 196 -10.89 -7.39 -21.64
C LEU A 196 -9.37 -7.31 -21.51
N LYS A 197 -8.69 -6.59 -22.41
CA LYS A 197 -7.24 -6.37 -22.34
C LYS A 197 -6.86 -5.62 -21.05
N ASN A 198 -7.57 -4.56 -20.69
CA ASN A 198 -7.32 -3.79 -19.48
C ASN A 198 -7.57 -4.62 -18.21
N TYR A 199 -8.65 -5.42 -18.19
CA TYR A 199 -8.92 -6.35 -17.09
C TYR A 199 -7.88 -7.46 -16.99
N ALA A 200 -7.39 -7.98 -18.12
CA ALA A 200 -6.30 -8.95 -18.12
C ALA A 200 -5.03 -8.37 -17.47
N PHE A 201 -4.65 -7.13 -17.81
CA PHE A 201 -3.54 -6.44 -17.14
C PHE A 201 -3.79 -6.25 -15.65
N LEU A 202 -5.01 -5.86 -15.26
CA LEU A 202 -5.37 -5.66 -13.86
C LEU A 202 -5.32 -6.97 -13.06
N ILE A 203 -5.85 -8.07 -13.61
CA ILE A 203 -5.82 -9.40 -12.99
C ILE A 203 -4.37 -9.87 -12.83
N VAL A 204 -3.56 -9.77 -13.89
CA VAL A 204 -2.15 -10.15 -13.82
C VAL A 204 -1.41 -9.32 -12.77
N GLY A 205 -1.61 -8.01 -12.75
CA GLY A 205 -1.01 -7.13 -11.76
C GLY A 205 -1.43 -7.46 -10.32
N LEU A 206 -2.72 -7.72 -10.11
CA LEU A 206 -3.25 -8.14 -8.82
C LEU A 206 -2.62 -9.46 -8.36
N VAL A 207 -2.56 -10.47 -9.23
CA VAL A 207 -1.96 -11.77 -8.92
C VAL A 207 -0.48 -11.62 -8.56
N VAL A 208 0.30 -10.90 -9.36
CA VAL A 208 1.73 -10.65 -9.07
C VAL A 208 1.90 -10.00 -7.70
N THR A 209 1.08 -8.98 -7.41
CA THR A 209 1.19 -8.23 -6.17
C THR A 209 0.80 -9.07 -4.96
N LEU A 210 -0.32 -9.81 -5.04
CA LEU A 210 -0.77 -10.69 -3.96
C LEU A 210 0.19 -11.85 -3.72
N CYS A 211 0.80 -12.42 -4.77
CA CYS A 211 1.83 -13.44 -4.63
C CYS A 211 3.04 -12.92 -3.83
N ILE A 212 3.47 -11.67 -4.06
CA ILE A 212 4.56 -11.05 -3.27
C ILE A 212 4.14 -10.88 -1.80
N TYR A 213 2.90 -10.45 -1.53
CA TYR A 213 2.43 -10.29 -0.16
C TYR A 213 2.28 -11.64 0.57
N TRP A 214 1.53 -12.59 0.00
CA TRP A 214 1.28 -13.91 0.59
C TRP A 214 2.53 -14.77 0.68
N GLY A 215 3.47 -14.64 -0.27
CA GLY A 215 4.72 -15.37 -0.25
C GLY A 215 5.58 -15.10 0.99
N THR A 216 5.34 -14.00 1.72
CA THR A 216 6.00 -13.75 3.01
C THR A 216 5.62 -14.81 4.03
N PHE A 217 4.37 -15.30 4.02
CA PHE A 217 3.78 -16.25 4.98
C PHE A 217 3.97 -17.72 4.60
N TYR A 218 4.28 -18.00 3.34
CA TYR A 218 4.33 -19.35 2.80
C TYR A 218 5.43 -20.21 3.45
N GLU A 219 5.11 -21.40 3.98
CA GLU A 219 6.07 -22.34 4.61
C GLU A 219 6.91 -21.77 5.75
N ARG A 220 6.33 -20.88 6.55
CA ARG A 220 7.07 -20.18 7.62
C ARG A 220 7.61 -21.09 8.72
N THR A 221 6.83 -22.09 9.14
CA THR A 221 7.22 -23.02 10.21
C THR A 221 8.47 -23.83 9.86
N GLY A 222 8.67 -24.15 8.57
CA GLY A 222 9.88 -24.82 8.09
C GLY A 222 11.15 -23.99 8.22
N ARG A 223 11.04 -22.67 8.42
CA ARG A 223 12.16 -21.73 8.54
C ARG A 223 12.39 -21.21 9.95
N PHE A 224 11.79 -21.85 10.96
CA PHE A 224 12.11 -21.51 12.35
C PHE A 224 13.58 -21.76 12.70
N HIS A 225 14.28 -22.63 11.97
CA HIS A 225 15.72 -22.79 12.09
C HIS A 225 16.53 -21.50 11.80
N ASP A 226 15.97 -20.53 11.07
CA ASP A 226 16.61 -19.21 10.85
C ASP A 226 16.45 -18.26 12.06
N LEU A 227 15.66 -18.64 13.08
CA LEU A 227 15.60 -17.93 14.36
C LEU A 227 16.66 -18.48 15.30
N HIS A 228 17.68 -17.67 15.56
CA HIS A 228 18.74 -17.98 16.50
C HIS A 228 18.37 -17.54 17.92
N PHE A 229 18.45 -18.48 18.85
CA PHE A 229 18.30 -18.32 20.29
C PHE A 229 19.59 -18.73 20.99
N ALA A 230 19.95 -18.05 22.07
CA ALA A 230 21.10 -18.43 22.89
C ALA A 230 20.63 -19.24 24.10
N VAL A 231 21.39 -20.26 24.49
CA VAL A 231 21.27 -20.98 25.76
C VAL A 231 22.59 -20.77 26.48
N ILE A 232 22.59 -19.91 27.49
CA ILE A 232 23.80 -19.47 28.18
C ILE A 232 23.86 -20.18 29.52
N ASN A 233 24.79 -21.12 29.66
CA ASN A 233 25.00 -21.84 30.89
C ASN A 233 26.14 -21.22 31.70
N ALA A 234 25.79 -20.40 32.70
CA ALA A 234 26.75 -19.90 33.66
C ALA A 234 26.83 -20.74 34.96
N ASP A 235 26.09 -21.85 35.03
CA ASP A 235 26.07 -22.76 36.16
C ASP A 235 27.15 -23.84 36.03
N ARG A 236 28.33 -23.54 36.57
CA ARG A 236 29.49 -24.44 36.56
C ARG A 236 29.56 -25.33 37.79
N GLN A 237 30.35 -26.40 37.67
CA GLN A 237 30.76 -27.19 38.82
C GLN A 237 31.53 -26.30 39.83
N VAL A 238 31.11 -26.32 41.11
CA VAL A 238 31.80 -25.63 42.21
C VAL A 238 32.25 -26.67 43.24
N GLY A 239 33.56 -26.92 43.30
CA GLY A 239 34.11 -27.99 44.14
C GLY A 239 33.64 -29.37 43.69
N SER A 240 32.97 -30.11 44.59
CA SER A 240 32.39 -31.43 44.30
C SER A 240 30.93 -31.39 43.82
N LEU A 241 30.30 -30.21 43.79
CA LEU A 241 28.91 -30.03 43.35
C LEU A 241 28.87 -29.84 41.83
N PRO A 242 28.27 -30.77 41.06
CA PRO A 242 28.08 -30.60 39.62
C PRO A 242 27.09 -29.48 39.32
N GLY A 243 27.17 -28.88 38.12
CA GLY A 243 26.23 -27.87 37.63
C GLY A 243 24.91 -28.50 37.16
N ALA A 244 24.23 -29.22 38.05
CA ALA A 244 23.11 -30.10 37.71
C ALA A 244 21.95 -29.38 36.99
N ILE A 245 21.63 -28.13 37.37
CA ILE A 245 20.59 -27.32 36.71
C ILE A 245 21.04 -26.96 35.28
N GLY A 246 22.27 -26.47 35.12
CA GLY A 246 22.85 -26.17 33.81
C GLY A 246 22.87 -27.39 32.87
N GLU A 247 23.37 -28.54 33.35
CA GLU A 247 23.44 -29.78 32.58
C GLU A 247 22.05 -30.28 32.12
N VAL A 248 21.03 -30.16 32.98
CA VAL A 248 19.65 -30.54 32.63
C VAL A 248 19.08 -29.63 31.55
N VAL A 249 19.36 -28.33 31.62
CA VAL A 249 18.90 -27.37 30.62
C VAL A 249 19.61 -27.62 29.28
N GLU A 250 20.92 -27.82 29.28
CA GLU A 250 21.65 -28.17 28.06
C GLU A 250 21.11 -29.47 27.45
N TYR A 251 20.92 -30.52 28.26
CA TYR A 251 20.34 -31.78 27.81
C TYR A 251 18.95 -31.56 27.20
N PHE A 252 18.11 -30.71 27.80
CA PHE A 252 16.78 -30.39 27.28
C PHE A 252 16.85 -29.78 25.87
N PHE A 253 17.72 -28.79 25.65
CA PHE A 253 17.85 -28.14 24.34
C PHE A 253 18.53 -29.03 23.28
N VAL A 254 19.41 -29.96 23.68
CA VAL A 254 20.12 -30.87 22.75
C VAL A 254 19.33 -32.14 22.42
N ASN A 255 18.55 -32.71 23.35
CA ASN A 255 17.97 -34.03 23.17
C ASN A 255 16.46 -34.04 22.94
N VAL A 256 15.76 -32.93 23.18
CA VAL A 256 14.31 -32.85 22.95
C VAL A 256 14.02 -32.35 21.53
N THR A 257 13.66 -33.28 20.64
CA THR A 257 13.44 -33.01 19.20
C THR A 257 12.33 -31.98 18.94
N GLN A 258 11.29 -31.94 19.79
CA GLN A 258 10.23 -30.95 19.67
C GLN A 258 10.74 -29.52 19.89
N VAL A 259 11.71 -29.32 20.80
CA VAL A 259 12.30 -28.01 21.09
C VAL A 259 13.16 -27.57 19.92
N GLN A 260 13.97 -28.47 19.35
CA GLN A 260 14.81 -28.18 18.18
C GLN A 260 14.01 -27.74 16.94
N SER A 261 12.74 -28.13 16.83
CA SER A 261 11.85 -27.66 15.75
C SER A 261 11.39 -26.21 15.90
N LEU A 262 11.54 -25.61 17.08
CA LEU A 262 11.07 -24.26 17.39
C LEU A 262 12.08 -23.16 17.04
N GLY A 263 13.34 -23.52 16.78
CA GLY A 263 14.42 -22.56 16.54
C GLY A 263 15.79 -23.22 16.52
N THR A 264 16.80 -22.44 16.15
CA THR A 264 18.21 -22.84 16.34
C THR A 264 18.68 -22.34 17.70
N PHE A 265 19.02 -23.26 18.60
CA PHE A 265 19.51 -22.96 19.94
C PHE A 265 21.04 -23.14 19.97
N GLU A 266 21.77 -22.06 20.13
CA GLU A 266 23.23 -22.07 20.31
C GLU A 266 23.57 -22.15 21.80
N ILE A 267 24.31 -23.18 22.19
CA ILE A 267 24.75 -23.38 23.58
C ILE A 267 26.06 -22.63 23.78
N ILE A 268 26.09 -21.78 24.80
CA ILE A 268 27.22 -20.92 25.14
C ILE A 268 27.65 -21.24 26.56
N ASP A 269 28.85 -21.82 26.67
CA ASP A 269 29.46 -22.18 27.95
C ASP A 269 29.92 -20.94 28.73
N PHE A 270 30.10 -21.13 30.05
CA PHE A 270 30.59 -20.11 30.97
C PHE A 270 31.87 -19.40 30.47
N ASP A 271 32.88 -20.14 30.01
CA ASP A 271 34.16 -19.55 29.60
C ASP A 271 34.01 -18.63 28.39
N THR A 272 33.12 -18.98 27.46
CA THR A 272 32.85 -18.20 26.25
C THR A 272 32.16 -16.89 26.60
N ILE A 273 31.10 -16.94 27.43
CA ILE A 273 30.38 -15.74 27.84
C ILE A 273 31.21 -14.87 28.79
N ASN A 274 31.99 -15.48 29.68
CA ASN A 274 32.86 -14.76 30.61
C ASN A 274 33.98 -14.03 29.86
N LYS A 275 34.57 -14.64 28.84
CA LYS A 275 35.54 -13.96 27.98
C LYS A 275 34.92 -12.74 27.29
N ALA A 276 33.73 -12.89 26.70
CA ALA A 276 33.02 -11.77 26.07
C ALA A 276 32.67 -10.67 27.09
N ALA A 277 32.27 -11.05 28.30
CA ALA A 277 31.98 -10.11 29.39
C ALA A 277 33.23 -9.33 29.82
N LEU A 278 34.37 -9.99 29.94
CA LEU A 278 35.66 -9.36 30.25
C LEU A 278 36.13 -8.42 29.14
N ASP A 279 35.97 -8.81 27.87
CA ASP A 279 36.34 -7.97 26.71
C ASP A 279 35.53 -6.66 26.67
N HIS A 280 34.28 -6.69 27.15
CA HIS A 280 33.41 -5.52 27.24
C HIS A 280 33.40 -4.84 28.63
N ASN A 281 34.16 -5.35 29.61
CA ASN A 281 34.16 -4.87 31.00
C ASN A 281 32.75 -4.88 31.65
N ASN A 282 31.98 -5.92 31.35
CA ASN A 282 30.61 -6.16 31.85
C ASN A 282 30.59 -7.33 32.83
N SER A 283 29.56 -7.40 33.68
CA SER A 283 29.19 -8.67 34.34
C SER A 283 28.61 -9.67 33.32
N ILE A 284 28.58 -10.96 33.65
CA ILE A 284 28.03 -12.00 32.76
C ILE A 284 26.56 -11.69 32.41
N THR A 285 25.76 -11.30 33.40
CA THR A 285 24.36 -10.92 33.20
C THR A 285 24.22 -9.70 32.28
N GLU A 286 25.06 -8.68 32.45
CA GLU A 286 25.05 -7.50 31.57
C GLU A 286 25.49 -7.86 30.15
N GLU A 287 26.44 -8.78 29.99
CA GLU A 287 26.87 -9.28 28.68
C GLU A 287 25.76 -10.07 27.99
N VAL A 288 25.01 -10.91 28.71
CA VAL A 288 23.81 -11.59 28.19
C VAL A 288 22.81 -10.54 27.66
N TYR A 289 22.53 -9.51 28.45
CA TYR A 289 21.61 -8.44 28.05
C TYR A 289 22.15 -7.65 26.86
N HIS A 290 23.45 -7.39 26.82
CA HIS A 290 24.12 -6.72 25.73
C HIS A 290 24.01 -7.52 24.42
N GLN A 291 24.22 -8.85 24.45
CA GLN A 291 24.11 -9.70 23.25
C GLN A 291 22.69 -9.74 22.66
N ILE A 292 21.67 -9.69 23.52
CA ILE A 292 20.28 -9.53 23.08
C ILE A 292 20.04 -8.13 22.51
N HIS A 293 20.57 -7.10 23.18
CA HIS A 293 20.43 -5.71 22.77
C HIS A 293 21.07 -5.44 21.41
N ILE A 294 22.26 -5.97 21.12
CA ILE A 294 22.90 -5.86 19.79
C ILE A 294 22.26 -6.74 18.72
N GLN A 295 21.12 -7.38 19.04
CA GLN A 295 20.29 -8.18 18.14
C GLN A 295 20.95 -9.47 17.62
N LYS A 296 21.97 -9.99 18.31
CA LYS A 296 22.65 -11.25 17.92
C LYS A 296 21.71 -12.46 17.98
N TYR A 297 20.89 -12.53 19.03
CA TYR A 297 19.88 -13.58 19.24
C TYR A 297 18.50 -12.96 19.46
N TRP A 298 17.43 -13.70 19.15
CA TRP A 298 16.05 -13.26 19.37
C TRP A 298 15.61 -13.35 20.83
N ALA A 299 16.11 -14.34 21.56
CA ALA A 299 16.02 -14.47 23.00
C ALA A 299 17.21 -15.28 23.53
N ALA A 300 17.52 -15.13 24.81
CA ALA A 300 18.51 -15.93 25.53
C ALA A 300 17.86 -16.65 26.71
N TYR A 301 18.04 -17.97 26.80
CA TYR A 301 17.77 -18.76 27.98
C TYR A 301 19.02 -18.73 28.84
N TYR A 302 18.99 -17.93 29.90
CA TYR A 302 20.13 -17.68 30.76
C TYR A 302 19.97 -18.43 32.07
N ILE A 303 20.90 -19.35 32.33
CA ILE A 303 21.07 -19.99 33.64
C ILE A 303 22.10 -19.15 34.40
N LYS A 304 21.69 -18.60 35.55
CA LYS A 304 22.51 -17.70 36.35
C LYS A 304 23.71 -18.41 36.96
N GLU A 305 24.76 -17.64 37.22
CA GLU A 305 25.95 -18.14 37.91
C GLU A 305 25.62 -18.79 39.26
N ASN A 306 26.22 -19.95 39.50
CA ASN A 306 26.10 -20.72 40.74
C ASN A 306 24.64 -21.07 41.11
N SER A 307 23.77 -21.28 40.11
CA SER A 307 22.37 -21.65 40.33
C SER A 307 22.22 -22.96 41.09
N THR A 308 23.00 -23.99 40.73
CA THR A 308 22.97 -25.28 41.44
C THR A 308 23.50 -25.14 42.87
N LEU A 309 24.57 -24.35 43.07
CA LEU A 309 25.09 -24.09 44.41
C LEU A 309 24.06 -23.38 45.30
N ARG A 310 23.40 -22.34 44.79
CA ARG A 310 22.36 -21.60 45.53
C ARG A 310 21.16 -22.49 45.86
N MET A 311 20.76 -23.38 44.94
CA MET A 311 19.73 -24.37 45.21
C MET A 311 20.16 -25.35 46.31
N TYR A 312 21.40 -25.84 46.25
CA TYR A 312 21.96 -26.72 47.27
C TYR A 312 22.06 -26.04 48.65
N GLU A 313 22.49 -24.79 48.71
CA GLU A 313 22.55 -24.01 49.95
C GLU A 313 21.16 -23.75 50.55
N ALA A 314 20.16 -23.45 49.70
CA ALA A 314 18.77 -23.29 50.12
C ALA A 314 18.22 -24.60 50.72
N LEU A 315 18.51 -25.75 50.08
CA LEU A 315 18.18 -27.07 50.62
C LEU A 315 18.92 -27.35 51.93
N LYS A 316 20.22 -27.06 52.02
CA LYS A 316 20.99 -27.33 53.23
C LYS A 316 20.54 -26.51 54.44
N THR A 317 20.15 -25.25 54.21
CA THR A 317 19.75 -24.31 55.26
C THR A 317 18.24 -24.29 55.52
N ALA A 318 17.44 -24.98 54.70
CA ALA A 318 15.99 -24.90 54.67
C ALA A 318 15.49 -23.44 54.62
N SER A 319 16.06 -22.64 53.71
CA SER A 319 15.74 -21.23 53.58
C SER A 319 14.63 -20.99 52.55
N ASP A 320 13.51 -20.43 53.02
CA ASP A 320 12.38 -20.02 52.16
C ASP A 320 12.58 -18.70 51.41
N LEU A 321 13.73 -18.04 51.59
CA LEU A 321 14.01 -16.75 50.96
C LEU A 321 14.24 -16.84 49.45
N VAL A 322 14.52 -18.04 48.93
CA VAL A 322 14.84 -18.29 47.52
C VAL A 322 13.75 -19.16 46.91
N SER A 323 12.95 -18.61 45.99
CA SER A 323 12.01 -19.41 45.20
C SER A 323 12.74 -20.06 44.03
N PRO A 324 12.69 -21.41 43.87
CA PRO A 324 13.32 -22.07 42.74
C PRO A 324 12.77 -21.62 41.38
N SER A 325 11.49 -21.26 41.32
CA SER A 325 10.84 -20.86 40.06
C SER A 325 11.39 -19.56 39.47
N ASP A 326 11.93 -18.68 40.31
CA ASP A 326 12.19 -17.29 39.92
C ASP A 326 13.68 -16.88 39.99
N SER A 327 14.48 -17.64 40.75
CA SER A 327 15.79 -17.17 41.19
C SER A 327 16.96 -17.61 40.31
N PHE A 328 16.80 -18.70 39.55
CA PHE A 328 17.91 -19.41 38.91
C PHE A 328 18.01 -19.17 37.40
N MET A 329 16.88 -19.07 36.71
CA MET A 329 16.86 -19.05 35.25
C MET A 329 15.93 -17.96 34.72
N GLU A 330 16.33 -17.35 33.62
CA GLU A 330 15.53 -16.33 32.93
C GLU A 330 15.58 -16.50 31.41
N VAL A 331 14.48 -16.17 30.75
CA VAL A 331 14.46 -15.96 29.30
C VAL A 331 14.46 -14.47 29.04
N VAL A 332 15.54 -13.98 28.44
CA VAL A 332 15.74 -12.56 28.12
C VAL A 332 15.36 -12.32 26.67
N TYR A 333 14.51 -11.33 26.42
CA TYR A 333 14.20 -10.84 25.07
C TYR A 333 13.87 -9.34 25.10
N GLU A 334 13.69 -8.73 23.93
CA GLU A 334 13.34 -7.32 23.80
C GLU A 334 12.13 -7.15 22.88
N THR A 335 10.94 -6.85 23.43
CA THR A 335 9.75 -6.60 22.59
C THR A 335 9.96 -5.36 21.70
N GLY A 336 10.63 -4.33 22.22
CA GLY A 336 10.96 -3.11 21.50
C GLY A 336 11.92 -3.28 20.31
N ARG A 337 12.60 -4.43 20.17
CA ARG A 337 13.44 -4.73 18.99
C ARG A 337 12.61 -4.77 17.71
N ASN A 338 11.52 -5.52 17.75
CA ASN A 338 10.59 -5.67 16.64
C ASN A 338 9.25 -6.12 17.23
N TYR A 339 8.35 -5.16 17.40
CA TYR A 339 7.09 -5.38 18.12
C TYR A 339 6.26 -6.53 17.49
N ASN A 340 6.19 -6.58 16.17
CA ASN A 340 5.38 -7.59 15.47
C ASN A 340 6.04 -8.97 15.52
N ALA A 341 7.34 -9.06 15.29
CA ALA A 341 8.04 -10.35 15.27
C ALA A 341 8.07 -10.98 16.67
N VAL A 342 8.34 -10.17 17.70
CA VAL A 342 8.48 -10.69 19.06
C VAL A 342 7.13 -11.17 19.59
N ASN A 343 6.06 -10.40 19.41
CA ASN A 343 4.73 -10.79 19.88
C ASN A 343 4.16 -12.00 19.12
N ASN A 344 4.35 -12.08 17.80
CA ASN A 344 3.75 -13.15 17.00
C ASN A 344 4.57 -14.45 16.97
N TYR A 345 5.89 -14.40 17.20
CA TYR A 345 6.76 -15.58 17.10
C TYR A 345 7.53 -15.83 18.40
N VAL A 346 8.40 -14.90 18.82
CA VAL A 346 9.34 -15.13 19.93
C VAL A 346 8.60 -15.48 21.21
N LYS A 347 7.59 -14.69 21.61
CA LYS A 347 6.79 -14.98 22.83
C LYS A 347 6.08 -16.33 22.75
N SER A 348 5.57 -16.71 21.58
CA SER A 348 4.93 -18.02 21.39
C SER A 348 5.93 -19.17 21.51
N ILE A 349 7.12 -19.02 20.90
CA ILE A 349 8.22 -20.00 21.00
C ILE A 349 8.71 -20.13 22.44
N VAL A 350 8.94 -19.02 23.13
CA VAL A 350 9.35 -18.99 24.53
C VAL A 350 8.30 -19.66 25.41
N GLY A 351 7.00 -19.35 25.20
CA GLY A 351 5.91 -20.00 25.93
C GLY A 351 5.86 -21.51 25.72
N ARG A 352 5.99 -21.98 24.48
CA ARG A 352 6.03 -23.42 24.15
C ARG A 352 7.26 -24.12 24.75
N THR A 353 8.41 -23.47 24.68
CA THR A 353 9.67 -24.00 25.23
C THR A 353 9.61 -24.12 26.73
N LYS A 354 9.08 -23.10 27.42
CA LYS A 354 8.87 -23.11 28.87
C LYS A 354 7.90 -24.22 29.28
N LEU A 355 6.75 -24.35 28.62
CA LEU A 355 5.79 -25.43 28.90
C LEU A 355 6.41 -26.81 28.70
N ALA A 356 7.22 -26.99 27.65
CA ALA A 356 7.95 -28.23 27.41
C ALA A 356 8.97 -28.50 28.53
N PHE A 357 9.72 -27.47 28.97
CA PHE A 357 10.69 -27.58 30.05
C PHE A 357 10.04 -27.93 31.39
N ASP A 358 8.94 -27.25 31.75
CA ASP A 358 8.20 -27.49 32.98
C ASP A 358 7.64 -28.94 33.05
N SER A 359 7.34 -29.54 31.88
CA SER A 359 6.95 -30.96 31.79
C SER A 359 8.14 -31.94 31.80
N PHE A 360 9.33 -31.47 31.43
CA PHE A 360 10.55 -32.25 31.30
C PHE A 360 11.33 -32.34 32.61
N ILE A 361 11.55 -31.20 33.29
CA ILE A 361 12.37 -31.13 34.50
C ILE A 361 11.97 -32.11 35.63
N PRO A 362 10.68 -32.40 35.91
CA PRO A 362 10.31 -33.35 36.97
C PRO A 362 10.71 -34.79 36.66
N GLN A 363 10.96 -35.12 35.38
CA GLN A 363 11.37 -36.45 34.93
C GLN A 363 12.89 -36.67 35.08
N THR A 364 13.63 -35.61 35.41
CA THR A 364 15.10 -35.66 35.49
C THR A 364 15.58 -35.98 36.91
N PRO A 365 16.75 -36.61 37.07
CA PRO A 365 17.27 -36.99 38.38
C PRO A 365 17.89 -35.82 39.17
N TYR A 366 17.77 -34.57 38.72
CA TYR A 366 18.50 -33.42 39.28
C TYR A 366 18.24 -33.24 40.79
N LEU A 367 16.96 -33.22 41.20
CA LEU A 367 16.58 -33.02 42.59
C LEU A 367 17.02 -34.21 43.45
N LYS A 368 16.89 -35.43 42.93
CA LYS A 368 17.39 -36.64 43.60
C LYS A 368 18.91 -36.59 43.79
N SER A 369 19.65 -36.09 42.81
CA SER A 369 21.10 -35.92 42.88
C SER A 369 21.50 -34.89 43.94
N LEU A 370 20.77 -33.77 44.05
CA LEU A 370 21.02 -32.76 45.07
C LEU A 370 20.66 -33.26 46.47
N LEU A 371 19.48 -33.87 46.65
CA LEU A 371 19.04 -34.46 47.92
C LEU A 371 19.98 -35.58 48.40
N GLY A 372 20.57 -36.35 47.48
CA GLY A 372 21.56 -37.39 47.81
C GLY A 372 22.86 -36.86 48.41
N GLN A 373 23.12 -35.54 48.34
CA GLN A 373 24.29 -34.90 48.95
C GLN A 373 24.00 -34.31 50.35
N LEU A 374 22.77 -34.43 50.85
CA LEU A 374 22.35 -33.98 52.19
C LEU A 374 22.27 -35.14 53.19
N ASN A 375 22.45 -34.83 54.47
CA ASN A 375 22.25 -35.78 55.57
C ASN A 375 20.76 -35.97 55.88
N SER A 376 20.40 -37.07 56.54
CA SER A 376 19.00 -37.38 56.89
C SER A 376 18.30 -36.28 57.70
N THR A 377 19.03 -35.63 58.62
CA THR A 377 18.50 -34.52 59.44
C THR A 377 18.28 -33.24 58.61
N GLU A 378 19.13 -32.99 57.61
CA GLU A 378 18.98 -31.83 56.72
C GLU A 378 17.77 -32.02 55.80
N ILE A 379 17.54 -33.25 55.31
CA ILE A 379 16.36 -33.59 54.51
C ILE A 379 15.07 -33.40 55.31
N GLU A 380 15.02 -33.87 56.56
CA GLU A 380 13.86 -33.68 57.44
C GLU A 380 13.57 -32.19 57.70
N ASN A 381 14.65 -31.40 57.88
CA ASN A 381 14.56 -29.96 58.08
C ASN A 381 13.92 -29.25 56.86
N VAL A 382 14.33 -29.61 55.64
CA VAL A 382 13.73 -29.07 54.40
C VAL A 382 12.26 -29.43 54.29
N LEU A 383 11.91 -30.71 54.51
CA LEU A 383 10.52 -31.15 54.37
C LEU A 383 9.57 -30.48 55.38
N THR A 384 10.10 -30.09 56.54
CA THR A 384 9.32 -29.45 57.60
C THR A 384 9.25 -27.94 57.45
N ASN A 385 10.38 -27.30 57.17
CA ASN A 385 10.52 -25.84 57.23
C ASN A 385 10.52 -25.14 55.87
N ALA A 386 10.84 -25.86 54.78
CA ALA A 386 10.92 -25.31 53.42
C ALA A 386 10.46 -26.32 52.35
N PRO A 387 9.21 -26.85 52.43
CA PRO A 387 8.73 -27.89 51.52
C PRO A 387 8.62 -27.43 50.05
N ASN A 388 8.42 -26.12 49.84
CA ASN A 388 8.43 -25.45 48.53
C ASN A 388 9.71 -25.71 47.72
N LEU A 389 10.87 -25.87 48.36
CA LEU A 389 12.15 -26.16 47.68
C LEU A 389 12.16 -27.54 47.02
N VAL A 390 11.29 -28.46 47.46
CA VAL A 390 11.17 -29.82 46.92
C VAL A 390 9.96 -29.92 45.97
N THR A 391 8.87 -29.21 46.26
CA THR A 391 7.65 -29.27 45.44
C THR A 391 7.71 -28.38 44.20
N THR A 392 8.54 -27.33 44.21
CA THR A 392 8.64 -26.35 43.12
C THR A 392 9.92 -26.58 42.32
N ASN A 393 9.78 -26.84 41.03
CA ASN A 393 10.93 -26.98 40.14
C ASN A 393 11.47 -25.62 39.68
N PRO A 394 12.78 -25.51 39.41
CA PRO A 394 13.34 -24.40 38.66
C PRO A 394 12.61 -24.19 37.34
N SER A 395 12.28 -22.95 37.02
CA SER A 395 11.65 -22.58 35.75
C SER A 395 12.25 -21.28 35.23
N PHE A 396 11.93 -20.93 33.99
CA PHE A 396 12.41 -19.70 33.38
C PHE A 396 11.46 -18.52 33.66
N VAL A 397 12.02 -17.42 34.15
CA VAL A 397 11.31 -16.13 34.26
C VAL A 397 11.47 -15.33 32.98
N ASN A 398 10.39 -14.77 32.45
CA ASN A 398 10.46 -13.89 31.29
C ASN A 398 10.98 -12.50 31.69
N VAL A 399 12.08 -12.08 31.09
CA VAL A 399 12.68 -10.75 31.28
C VAL A 399 12.64 -10.02 29.94
N ASP A 400 11.68 -9.11 29.80
CA ASP A 400 11.61 -8.19 28.66
C ASP A 400 12.41 -6.93 28.97
N ARG A 401 13.53 -6.73 28.27
CA ARG A 401 14.43 -5.57 28.50
C ARG A 401 13.88 -4.28 27.90
N LEU A 402 13.03 -4.38 26.88
CA LEU A 402 12.42 -3.23 26.19
C LEU A 402 10.89 -3.47 26.06
N PRO A 403 10.14 -3.46 27.18
CA PRO A 403 8.72 -3.74 27.16
C PRO A 403 7.95 -2.64 26.44
N VAL A 404 6.99 -3.06 25.63
CA VAL A 404 6.09 -2.15 24.89
C VAL A 404 4.73 -2.13 25.58
N ASN A 405 4.51 -1.09 26.39
CA ASN A 405 3.33 -0.99 27.26
C ASN A 405 2.08 -0.44 26.54
N ASN A 406 2.27 0.43 25.54
CA ASN A 406 1.17 1.04 24.81
C ASN A 406 0.95 0.30 23.47
N PRO A 407 -0.12 -0.49 23.31
CA PRO A 407 -0.37 -1.23 22.07
C PRO A 407 -0.70 -0.31 20.88
N VAL A 408 -1.05 0.96 21.11
CA VAL A 408 -1.36 1.94 20.05
C VAL A 408 -0.17 2.13 19.10
N VAL A 409 1.06 1.89 19.57
CA VAL A 409 2.27 1.94 18.72
C VAL A 409 2.22 0.97 17.53
N GLN A 410 1.38 -0.07 17.57
CA GLN A 410 1.18 -0.95 16.43
C GLN A 410 0.68 -0.19 15.18
N ALA A 411 -0.19 0.80 15.35
CA ALA A 411 -0.78 1.55 14.25
C ALA A 411 0.29 2.30 13.41
N PRO A 412 1.16 3.16 14.00
CA PRO A 412 2.20 3.85 13.25
C PRO A 412 3.24 2.92 12.63
N PHE A 413 3.57 1.81 13.29
CA PHE A 413 4.61 0.89 12.85
C PHE A 413 4.15 -0.11 11.78
N GLN A 414 2.90 -0.54 11.78
CA GLN A 414 2.40 -1.54 10.83
C GLN A 414 1.86 -0.89 9.56
N ILE A 415 0.89 0.02 9.69
CA ILE A 415 0.21 0.64 8.54
C ILE A 415 0.60 2.11 8.39
N GLY A 416 0.99 2.79 9.47
CA GLY A 416 1.36 4.20 9.43
C GLY A 416 2.48 4.54 8.44
N LEU A 417 3.54 3.72 8.36
CA LEU A 417 4.61 3.93 7.37
C LEU A 417 4.12 3.74 5.93
N VAL A 418 3.17 2.83 5.69
CA VAL A 418 2.53 2.68 4.38
C VAL A 418 1.66 3.89 4.06
N TYR A 419 0.96 4.45 5.05
CA TYR A 419 0.20 5.68 4.87
C TYR A 419 1.12 6.86 4.53
N LEU A 420 2.28 7.00 5.17
CA LEU A 420 3.26 8.02 4.78
C LEU A 420 3.66 7.90 3.30
N MET A 421 3.88 6.67 2.82
CA MET A 421 4.13 6.41 1.41
C MET A 421 2.93 6.77 0.52
N LEU A 422 1.71 6.37 0.87
CA LEU A 422 0.50 6.69 0.11
C LEU A 422 0.22 8.20 0.05
N PHE A 423 0.31 8.88 1.19
CA PHE A 423 0.12 10.33 1.25
C PHE A 423 1.20 11.09 0.50
N SER A 424 2.43 10.56 0.41
CA SER A 424 3.46 11.14 -0.45
C SER A 424 3.08 11.14 -1.94
N PHE A 425 2.31 10.13 -2.39
CA PHE A 425 1.76 10.07 -3.73
C PHE A 425 0.50 10.94 -3.89
N PHE A 426 -0.43 10.91 -2.94
CA PHE A 426 -1.63 11.75 -3.02
C PHE A 426 -1.31 13.24 -3.02
N GLN A 427 -0.28 13.65 -2.28
CA GLN A 427 0.31 14.99 -2.38
C GLN A 427 0.59 15.37 -3.84
N PHE A 428 1.25 14.48 -4.60
CA PHE A 428 1.54 14.74 -6.01
C PHE A 428 0.25 14.90 -6.82
N VAL A 429 -0.75 14.04 -6.60
CA VAL A 429 -2.06 14.11 -7.27
C VAL A 429 -2.79 15.44 -7.00
N PHE A 430 -2.82 15.89 -5.74
CA PHE A 430 -3.48 17.14 -5.36
C PHE A 430 -2.81 18.37 -5.97
N LEU A 431 -1.50 18.33 -6.20
CA LEU A 431 -0.77 19.45 -6.78
C LEU A 431 -0.68 19.40 -8.32
N ILE A 432 -1.25 18.39 -9.00
CA ILE A 432 -1.15 18.28 -10.47
C ILE A 432 -1.57 19.56 -11.18
N GLN A 433 -2.74 20.12 -10.86
CA GLN A 433 -3.24 21.34 -11.51
C GLN A 433 -2.29 22.54 -11.32
N ILE A 434 -1.76 22.70 -10.10
CA ILE A 434 -0.80 23.76 -9.78
C ILE A 434 0.51 23.55 -10.54
N HIS A 435 0.99 22.30 -10.60
CA HIS A 435 2.18 21.94 -11.36
C HIS A 435 2.02 22.18 -12.86
N THR A 436 0.84 21.94 -13.43
CA THR A 436 0.52 22.19 -14.84
C THR A 436 0.48 23.70 -15.13
N LEU A 437 -0.18 24.50 -14.29
CA LEU A 437 -0.21 25.96 -14.43
C LEU A 437 1.19 26.57 -14.40
N ILE A 438 2.07 26.07 -13.52
CA ILE A 438 3.43 26.57 -13.41
C ILE A 438 4.32 26.08 -14.56
N ALA A 439 4.09 24.86 -15.07
CA ALA A 439 4.80 24.33 -16.23
C ALA A 439 4.58 25.19 -17.49
N GLN A 440 3.40 25.80 -17.65
CA GLN A 440 3.12 26.72 -18.75
C GLN A 440 3.94 28.02 -18.68
N ARG A 441 4.28 28.47 -17.46
CA ARG A 441 4.96 29.76 -17.23
C ARG A 441 6.47 29.64 -17.01
N ILE A 442 6.96 28.50 -16.51
CA ILE A 442 8.35 28.31 -16.11
C ILE A 442 8.94 27.13 -16.90
N LYS A 443 10.05 27.38 -17.60
CA LYS A 443 10.75 26.36 -18.40
C LYS A 443 12.06 25.90 -17.75
N GLY A 444 12.45 24.66 -18.03
CA GLY A 444 13.78 24.13 -17.75
C GLY A 444 14.08 23.89 -16.26
N PHE A 445 15.32 24.16 -15.85
CA PHE A 445 15.83 23.84 -14.51
C PHE A 445 15.07 24.56 -13.37
N LYS A 446 14.54 25.76 -13.63
CA LYS A 446 13.75 26.52 -12.65
C LYS A 446 12.45 25.79 -12.28
N TYR A 447 11.81 25.11 -13.24
CA TYR A 447 10.61 24.30 -12.99
C TYR A 447 10.94 23.06 -12.16
N LEU A 448 12.07 22.40 -12.45
CA LEU A 448 12.55 21.27 -11.67
C LEU A 448 12.81 21.64 -10.20
N LEU A 449 13.47 22.77 -9.94
CA LEU A 449 13.69 23.28 -8.58
C LEU A 449 12.39 23.57 -7.86
N TYR A 450 11.44 24.24 -8.53
CA TYR A 450 10.10 24.47 -7.99
C TYR A 450 9.43 23.16 -7.58
N ARG A 451 9.51 22.14 -8.44
CA ARG A 451 8.86 20.86 -8.20
C ARG A 451 9.48 20.10 -7.03
N MET A 452 10.81 20.07 -6.94
CA MET A 452 11.51 19.51 -5.79
C MET A 452 11.14 20.23 -4.49
N ALA A 453 11.14 21.57 -4.52
CA ALA A 453 10.78 22.38 -3.36
C ALA A 453 9.33 22.16 -2.92
N ALA A 454 8.38 22.06 -3.86
CA ALA A 454 6.98 21.79 -3.59
C ALA A 454 6.75 20.39 -2.99
N SER A 455 7.40 19.35 -3.53
CA SER A 455 7.31 18.00 -2.97
C SER A 455 7.91 17.95 -1.55
N HIS A 456 9.09 18.54 -1.35
CA HIS A 456 9.76 18.52 -0.05
C HIS A 456 9.02 19.36 1.00
N SER A 457 8.45 20.51 0.64
CA SER A 457 7.65 21.31 1.58
C SER A 457 6.41 20.55 2.05
N SER A 458 5.71 19.88 1.14
CA SER A 458 4.58 19.02 1.51
C SER A 458 4.99 17.85 2.39
N TYR A 459 6.13 17.21 2.13
CA TYR A 459 6.62 16.12 2.99
C TYR A 459 6.94 16.59 4.41
N VAL A 460 7.49 17.79 4.58
CA VAL A 460 7.76 18.39 5.90
C VAL A 460 6.45 18.58 6.68
N VAL A 461 5.41 19.13 6.03
CA VAL A 461 4.11 19.39 6.67
C VAL A 461 3.35 18.10 6.98
N LEU A 462 3.27 17.16 6.04
CA LEU A 462 2.54 15.91 6.21
C LEU A 462 3.20 14.99 7.25
N SER A 463 4.53 14.90 7.24
CA SER A 463 5.26 14.14 8.26
C SER A 463 5.09 14.74 9.64
N LEU A 464 5.02 16.08 9.77
CA LEU A 464 4.73 16.73 11.05
C LEU A 464 3.32 16.37 11.54
N ALA A 465 2.32 16.43 10.66
CA ALA A 465 0.94 16.05 10.99
C ALA A 465 0.87 14.60 11.48
N TYR A 466 1.62 13.68 10.87
CA TYR A 466 1.72 12.29 11.31
C TYR A 466 2.31 12.15 12.73
N VAL A 467 3.39 12.86 13.05
CA VAL A 467 3.99 12.78 14.40
C VAL A 467 3.11 13.47 15.45
N VAL A 468 2.46 14.57 15.10
CA VAL A 468 1.46 15.23 15.98
C VAL A 468 0.29 14.29 16.26
N LEU A 469 -0.18 13.54 15.26
CA LEU A 469 -1.23 12.53 15.45
C LEU A 469 -0.77 11.44 16.43
N ASN A 470 0.44 10.91 16.26
CA ASN A 470 1.01 9.93 17.20
C ASN A 470 1.10 10.48 18.63
N ALA A 471 1.46 11.76 18.79
CA ALA A 471 1.48 12.44 20.08
C ALA A 471 0.07 12.59 20.67
N ALA A 472 -0.93 12.94 19.86
CA ALA A 472 -2.32 13.08 20.28
C ALA A 472 -2.92 11.75 20.79
N PHE A 473 -2.47 10.62 20.25
CA PHE A 473 -2.82 9.28 20.73
C PHE A 473 -1.99 8.80 21.94
N GLY A 474 -1.21 9.68 22.57
CA GLY A 474 -0.49 9.37 23.80
C GLY A 474 0.73 8.48 23.61
N ILE A 475 1.33 8.46 22.41
CA ILE A 475 2.60 7.76 22.20
C ILE A 475 3.74 8.64 22.73
N THR A 476 4.55 8.10 23.63
CA THR A 476 5.69 8.80 24.23
C THR A 476 6.91 8.76 23.30
N PHE A 477 7.65 9.88 23.27
CA PHE A 477 8.87 10.04 22.45
C PHE A 477 10.14 10.17 23.29
N THR A 478 10.02 10.11 24.62
CA THR A 478 11.09 10.47 25.56
C THR A 478 12.05 9.34 25.88
N THR A 479 11.77 8.11 25.44
CA THR A 479 12.49 6.88 25.84
C THR A 479 13.99 6.94 25.54
N THR A 480 14.36 7.39 24.34
CA THR A 480 15.75 7.28 23.84
C THR A 480 16.49 8.59 23.79
N PHE A 481 15.79 9.64 23.36
CA PHE A 481 16.38 10.97 23.08
C PHE A 481 15.76 12.07 23.96
N GLY A 482 15.03 11.70 25.03
CA GLY A 482 14.31 12.65 25.86
C GLY A 482 13.35 13.50 25.03
N TYR A 483 13.23 14.79 25.35
CA TYR A 483 12.32 15.71 24.65
C TYR A 483 12.62 15.88 23.16
N LEU A 484 13.87 15.61 22.72
CA LEU A 484 14.26 15.70 21.31
C LEU A 484 13.75 14.52 20.48
N GLY A 485 13.25 13.44 21.10
CA GLY A 485 12.74 12.28 20.38
C GLY A 485 11.60 12.59 19.42
N PHE A 486 10.78 13.61 19.74
CA PHE A 486 9.74 14.10 18.82
C PHE A 486 10.35 14.59 17.49
N LEU A 487 11.42 15.39 17.57
CA LEU A 487 12.12 15.92 16.38
C LEU A 487 12.82 14.80 15.60
N VAL A 488 13.38 13.80 16.29
CA VAL A 488 14.02 12.64 15.65
C VAL A 488 12.99 11.81 14.88
N VAL A 489 11.83 11.52 15.50
CA VAL A 489 10.75 10.78 14.81
C VAL A 489 10.21 11.60 13.63
N TRP A 490 10.07 12.92 13.77
CA TRP A 490 9.67 13.78 12.66
C TRP A 490 10.67 13.76 11.52
N ALA A 491 11.97 13.85 11.81
CA ALA A 491 13.01 13.73 10.79
C ALA A 491 12.97 12.36 10.09
N PHE A 492 12.71 11.27 10.81
CA PHE A 492 12.57 9.94 10.22
C PHE A 492 11.30 9.79 9.38
N ALA A 493 10.17 10.33 9.84
CA ALA A 493 8.92 10.36 9.07
C ALA A 493 9.11 11.18 7.78
N TYR A 494 9.80 12.31 7.85
CA TYR A 494 10.18 13.11 6.70
C TYR A 494 11.07 12.33 5.72
N LEU A 495 12.14 11.69 6.19
CA LEU A 495 13.02 10.86 5.35
C LEU A 495 12.26 9.70 4.70
N THR A 496 11.31 9.10 5.42
CA THR A 496 10.42 8.06 4.90
C THR A 496 9.62 8.61 3.72
N MET A 497 8.90 9.73 3.91
CA MET A 497 8.11 10.35 2.85
C MET A 497 8.95 10.82 1.67
N ALA A 498 10.13 11.42 1.92
CA ALA A 498 11.00 11.92 0.87
C ALA A 498 11.57 10.79 0.01
N SER A 499 12.02 9.69 0.63
CA SER A 499 12.58 8.54 -0.09
C SER A 499 11.53 7.78 -0.89
N SER A 500 10.36 7.49 -0.31
CA SER A 500 9.28 6.78 -1.01
C SER A 500 8.55 7.68 -2.01
N GLY A 501 8.31 8.95 -1.66
CA GLY A 501 7.58 9.91 -2.48
C GLY A 501 8.32 10.30 -3.75
N ALA A 502 9.63 10.60 -3.64
CA ALA A 502 10.46 10.89 -4.81
C ALA A 502 10.51 9.68 -5.77
N LEU A 503 10.58 8.45 -5.22
CA LEU A 503 10.54 7.24 -6.02
C LEU A 503 9.20 7.08 -6.76
N MET A 504 8.08 7.32 -6.06
CA MET A 504 6.74 7.22 -6.65
C MET A 504 6.53 8.26 -7.73
N GLU A 505 6.97 9.49 -7.50
CA GLU A 505 6.86 10.58 -8.47
C GLU A 505 7.68 10.29 -9.74
N ALA A 506 8.93 9.82 -9.59
CA ALA A 506 9.77 9.46 -10.73
C ALA A 506 9.15 8.33 -11.57
N LEU A 507 8.60 7.30 -10.91
CA LEU A 507 7.95 6.17 -11.60
C LEU A 507 6.60 6.54 -12.22
N ALA A 508 5.83 7.40 -11.57
CA ALA A 508 4.59 7.92 -12.11
C ALA A 508 4.84 8.62 -13.46
N LEU A 509 5.88 9.47 -13.55
CA LEU A 509 6.26 10.11 -14.81
C LEU A 509 6.63 9.12 -15.92
N VAL A 510 7.28 8.00 -15.59
CA VAL A 510 7.59 6.95 -16.57
C VAL A 510 6.31 6.26 -17.04
N ILE A 511 5.40 5.95 -16.14
CA ILE A 511 4.15 5.27 -16.48
C ILE A 511 3.20 6.16 -17.26
N PHE A 512 3.12 7.45 -16.94
CA PHE A 512 2.35 8.41 -17.75
C PHE A 512 2.84 8.41 -19.21
N MET A 513 4.15 8.27 -19.46
CA MET A 513 4.68 8.17 -20.83
C MET A 513 4.33 6.86 -21.53
N LEU A 514 4.21 5.75 -20.79
CA LEU A 514 4.00 4.42 -21.36
C LEU A 514 2.52 4.09 -21.51
N LYS A 515 1.79 4.10 -20.38
CA LYS A 515 0.36 3.77 -20.25
C LYS A 515 -0.21 4.35 -18.95
N PRO A 516 -0.94 5.48 -18.99
CA PRO A 516 -1.49 6.12 -17.80
C PRO A 516 -2.45 5.24 -17.01
N GLN A 517 -3.14 4.32 -17.68
CA GLN A 517 -4.12 3.42 -17.04
C GLN A 517 -3.48 2.49 -16.00
N LEU A 518 -2.15 2.32 -16.02
CA LEU A 518 -1.41 1.48 -15.07
C LEU A 518 -0.97 2.22 -13.80
N ILE A 519 -1.31 3.50 -13.63
CA ILE A 519 -0.92 4.27 -12.45
C ILE A 519 -1.45 3.65 -11.15
N GLY A 520 -2.70 3.18 -11.16
CA GLY A 520 -3.29 2.50 -10.00
C GLY A 520 -2.56 1.21 -9.63
N PHE A 521 -2.14 0.43 -10.63
CA PHE A 521 -1.34 -0.77 -10.42
C PHE A 521 0.03 -0.44 -9.81
N LEU A 522 0.71 0.61 -10.28
CA LEU A 522 2.00 1.04 -9.75
C LEU A 522 1.94 1.34 -8.25
N ILE A 523 0.93 2.09 -7.81
CA ILE A 523 0.78 2.46 -6.40
C ILE A 523 0.65 1.20 -5.55
N VAL A 524 -0.25 0.29 -5.94
CA VAL A 524 -0.51 -0.95 -5.19
C VAL A 524 0.72 -1.85 -5.18
N PHE A 525 1.37 -2.03 -6.33
CA PHE A 525 2.60 -2.81 -6.45
C PHE A 525 3.72 -2.23 -5.57
N MET A 526 3.90 -0.92 -5.58
CA MET A 526 4.95 -0.24 -4.84
C MET A 526 4.73 -0.24 -3.33
N VAL A 527 3.47 -0.14 -2.90
CA VAL A 527 3.12 -0.34 -1.49
C VAL A 527 3.46 -1.76 -1.06
N VAL A 528 3.08 -2.76 -1.84
CA VAL A 528 3.26 -4.16 -1.44
C VAL A 528 4.71 -4.60 -1.47
N ILE A 529 5.50 -4.19 -2.47
CA ILE A 529 6.94 -4.50 -2.49
C ILE A 529 7.67 -3.85 -1.30
N ASN A 530 7.23 -2.70 -0.81
CA ASN A 530 7.80 -2.06 0.38
C ASN A 530 7.31 -2.67 1.70
N LEU A 531 6.04 -3.07 1.75
CA LEU A 531 5.39 -3.60 2.94
C LEU A 531 5.73 -5.07 3.20
N ALA A 532 5.84 -5.89 2.16
CA ALA A 532 6.05 -7.33 2.31
C ALA A 532 7.23 -7.70 3.23
N PRO A 533 8.41 -7.04 3.15
CA PRO A 533 9.54 -7.33 4.03
C PRO A 533 9.37 -6.91 5.51
N THR A 534 8.37 -6.07 5.85
CA THR A 534 8.17 -5.57 7.23
C THR A 534 7.05 -6.27 7.98
N VAL A 535 6.10 -6.87 7.26
CA VAL A 535 4.95 -7.60 7.85
C VAL A 535 5.41 -8.79 8.67
N SER A 536 6.56 -9.36 8.34
CA SER A 536 7.11 -10.51 9.03
C SER A 536 8.61 -10.39 9.15
N PRO A 537 9.22 -10.93 10.22
CA PRO A 537 10.66 -10.87 10.37
C PRO A 537 11.32 -11.50 9.15
N ILE A 538 12.18 -10.71 8.48
CA ILE A 538 12.76 -11.04 7.17
C ILE A 538 13.54 -12.35 7.17
N VAL A 539 14.04 -12.78 8.33
CA VAL A 539 14.71 -14.07 8.55
C VAL A 539 13.77 -15.27 8.36
N LEU A 540 12.47 -15.10 8.61
CA LEU A 540 11.45 -16.14 8.39
C LEU A 540 10.87 -16.12 6.97
N CYS A 541 11.24 -15.13 6.17
CA CYS A 541 10.80 -15.00 4.78
C CYS A 541 11.78 -15.73 3.85
N PRO A 542 11.33 -16.21 2.68
CA PRO A 542 12.24 -16.72 1.65
C PRO A 542 13.35 -15.72 1.30
N ASN A 543 14.51 -16.21 0.87
CA ASN A 543 15.67 -15.37 0.52
C ASN A 543 15.38 -14.27 -0.51
N PHE A 544 14.35 -14.45 -1.34
CA PHE A 544 13.83 -13.42 -2.24
C PHE A 544 13.58 -12.08 -1.51
N TYR A 545 12.98 -12.10 -0.32
CA TYR A 545 12.59 -10.89 0.42
C TYR A 545 13.76 -10.09 1.00
N ARG A 546 15.01 -10.57 0.87
CA ARG A 546 16.21 -9.84 1.28
C ARG A 546 16.40 -8.53 0.50
N TYR A 547 15.71 -8.35 -0.64
CA TYR A 547 15.63 -7.02 -1.28
C TYR A 547 15.08 -5.94 -0.33
N GLY A 548 14.28 -6.35 0.67
CA GLY A 548 13.71 -5.47 1.69
C GLY A 548 14.76 -4.65 2.43
N TYR A 549 15.97 -5.16 2.63
CA TYR A 549 17.06 -4.39 3.24
C TYR A 549 17.40 -3.11 2.47
N ALA A 550 17.16 -3.09 1.16
CA ALA A 550 17.34 -1.90 0.34
C ALA A 550 16.10 -1.00 0.31
N MET A 551 14.93 -1.46 0.75
CA MET A 551 13.66 -0.73 0.56
C MET A 551 13.45 0.38 1.62
N PRO A 552 12.88 1.54 1.24
CA PRO A 552 12.64 2.64 2.17
C PRO A 552 11.84 2.28 3.42
N ILE A 553 10.72 1.55 3.27
CA ILE A 553 9.82 1.27 4.38
C ILE A 553 10.45 0.33 5.42
N TYR A 554 11.24 -0.67 4.98
CA TYR A 554 11.96 -1.55 5.91
C TYR A 554 12.99 -0.79 6.75
N ASN A 555 13.78 0.06 6.10
CA ASN A 555 14.78 0.89 6.81
C ASN A 555 14.12 1.88 7.77
N SER A 556 12.99 2.46 7.38
CA SER A 556 12.21 3.37 8.22
C SER A 556 11.61 2.63 9.42
N TYR A 557 11.09 1.41 9.21
CA TYR A 557 10.56 0.55 10.26
C TYR A 557 11.61 0.25 11.32
N GLU A 558 12.80 -0.20 10.93
CA GLU A 558 13.92 -0.44 11.85
C GLU A 558 14.35 0.85 12.57
N LEU A 559 14.39 1.99 11.87
CA LEU A 559 14.74 3.28 12.48
C LEU A 559 13.74 3.74 13.53
N MET A 560 12.44 3.54 13.32
CA MET A 560 11.41 3.99 14.25
C MET A 560 11.49 3.28 15.61
N HIS A 561 11.97 2.03 15.68
CA HIS A 561 12.10 1.33 16.97
C HIS A 561 13.10 2.02 17.91
N VAL A 562 14.11 2.71 17.35
CA VAL A 562 15.14 3.39 18.13
C VAL A 562 14.56 4.53 18.98
N PRO A 563 13.90 5.58 18.45
CA PRO A 563 13.37 6.66 19.27
C PRO A 563 12.21 6.24 20.17
N TYR A 564 11.37 5.28 19.76
CA TYR A 564 10.22 4.85 20.53
C TYR A 564 10.57 3.91 21.68
N PHE A 565 11.46 2.94 21.45
CA PHE A 565 11.71 1.84 22.39
C PHE A 565 13.16 1.72 22.84
N ASN A 566 14.05 2.64 22.46
CA ASN A 566 15.50 2.52 22.70
C ASN A 566 16.09 1.22 22.16
N ALA A 567 15.60 0.77 20.99
CA ALA A 567 16.19 -0.36 20.28
C ALA A 567 17.63 -0.07 19.82
N TYR A 568 18.33 -1.13 19.41
CA TYR A 568 19.73 -1.07 19.01
C TYR A 568 20.06 0.03 17.98
N LYS A 569 21.05 0.86 18.32
CA LYS A 569 21.45 2.03 17.52
C LYS A 569 22.45 1.69 16.40
N GLY A 570 23.07 0.51 16.41
CA GLY A 570 24.15 0.18 15.47
C GLY A 570 23.74 0.16 13.99
N HIS A 571 22.45 -0.06 13.68
CA HIS A 571 21.93 -0.03 12.31
C HIS A 571 21.41 1.35 11.86
N MET A 572 21.35 2.33 12.77
CA MET A 572 20.74 3.64 12.50
C MET A 572 21.44 4.36 11.34
N GLY A 573 22.78 4.40 11.32
CA GLY A 573 23.55 5.04 10.25
C GLY A 573 23.33 4.41 8.88
N ARG A 574 23.31 3.07 8.81
CA ARG A 574 23.04 2.33 7.56
C ARG A 574 21.64 2.64 7.03
N ASN A 575 20.64 2.57 7.90
CA ASN A 575 19.25 2.76 7.49
C ASN A 575 19.00 4.20 7.01
N ILE A 576 19.53 5.20 7.72
CA ILE A 576 19.47 6.62 7.27
C ILE A 576 20.17 6.79 5.92
N GLY A 577 21.35 6.19 5.75
CA GLY A 577 22.10 6.25 4.50
C GLY A 577 21.33 5.68 3.32
N ILE A 578 20.59 4.58 3.51
CA ILE A 578 19.75 3.98 2.47
C ILE A 578 18.57 4.90 2.10
N LEU A 579 17.92 5.53 3.08
CA LEU A 579 16.84 6.48 2.80
C LEU A 579 17.35 7.68 1.98
N ILE A 580 18.49 8.24 2.37
CA ILE A 580 19.13 9.35 1.64
C ILE A 580 19.53 8.92 0.22
N ALA A 581 20.09 7.71 0.07
CA ALA A 581 20.45 7.18 -1.25
C ALA A 581 19.24 7.12 -2.19
N TRP A 582 18.06 6.68 -1.71
CA TRP A 582 16.83 6.70 -2.50
C TRP A 582 16.37 8.09 -2.87
N ILE A 583 16.46 9.06 -1.94
CA ILE A 583 16.12 10.46 -2.23
C ILE A 583 16.99 10.96 -3.39
N VAL A 584 18.30 10.74 -3.32
CA VAL A 584 19.25 11.19 -4.34
C VAL A 584 19.01 10.47 -5.68
N ILE A 585 18.90 9.14 -5.67
CA ILE A 585 18.70 8.33 -6.89
C ILE A 585 17.38 8.71 -7.58
N SER A 586 16.29 8.79 -6.83
CA SER A 586 14.98 9.14 -7.39
C SER A 586 14.96 10.57 -7.93
N THR A 587 15.59 11.51 -7.23
CA THR A 587 15.73 12.89 -7.70
C THR A 587 16.52 12.95 -9.00
N LEU A 588 17.67 12.29 -9.09
CA LEU A 588 18.48 12.23 -10.32
C LEU A 588 17.71 11.58 -11.47
N THR A 589 16.99 10.50 -11.17
CA THR A 589 16.14 9.80 -12.14
C THR A 589 15.06 10.73 -12.69
N MET A 590 14.40 11.51 -11.81
CA MET A 590 13.43 12.52 -12.19
C MET A 590 14.02 13.59 -13.11
N VAL A 591 15.22 14.11 -12.82
CA VAL A 591 15.92 15.08 -13.70
C VAL A 591 16.12 14.49 -15.11
N ILE A 592 16.59 13.25 -15.18
CA ILE A 592 16.85 12.55 -16.45
C ILE A 592 15.55 12.34 -17.23
N ILE A 593 14.49 11.89 -16.57
CA ILE A 593 13.17 11.65 -17.19
C ILE A 593 12.61 12.96 -17.74
N MET A 594 12.62 14.03 -16.94
CA MET A 594 12.14 15.34 -17.38
C MET A 594 12.95 15.91 -18.55
N ALA A 595 14.26 15.74 -18.54
CA ALA A 595 15.11 16.14 -19.67
C ALA A 595 14.76 15.36 -20.95
N ARG A 596 14.47 14.06 -20.84
CA ARG A 596 14.03 13.24 -21.98
C ARG A 596 12.65 13.63 -22.49
N ILE A 597 11.71 13.88 -21.57
CA ILE A 597 10.37 14.39 -21.88
C ILE A 597 10.48 15.70 -22.64
N GLY A 598 11.23 16.68 -22.13
CA GLY A 598 11.41 17.98 -22.78
C GLY A 598 12.01 17.87 -24.19
N LYS A 599 12.94 16.93 -24.43
CA LYS A 599 13.48 16.67 -25.78
C LYS A 599 12.44 16.06 -26.71
N LYS A 600 11.66 15.08 -26.24
CA LYS A 600 10.59 14.47 -27.04
C LYS A 600 9.50 15.48 -27.38
N MET A 601 9.12 16.33 -26.44
CA MET A 601 8.11 17.38 -26.65
C MET A 601 8.55 18.39 -27.71
N LYS A 602 9.82 18.82 -27.69
CA LYS A 602 10.35 19.69 -28.75
C LYS A 602 10.34 19.03 -30.12
N ALA A 603 10.81 17.79 -30.21
CA ALA A 603 10.83 17.05 -31.48
C ALA A 603 9.42 16.81 -32.05
N ALA A 604 8.42 16.70 -31.18
CA ALA A 604 7.03 16.56 -31.57
C ALA A 604 6.35 17.88 -31.96
N GLU A 605 6.66 18.97 -31.26
CA GLU A 605 6.24 20.31 -31.65
C GLU A 605 6.81 20.67 -33.03
N GLU A 606 8.06 20.30 -33.30
CA GLU A 606 8.70 20.44 -34.61
C GLU A 606 8.03 19.58 -35.70
N ARG A 607 7.63 18.34 -35.38
CA ARG A 607 6.91 17.46 -36.31
C ARG A 607 5.50 17.95 -36.61
N SER A 608 4.74 18.33 -35.58
CA SER A 608 3.38 18.86 -35.78
C SER A 608 3.39 20.21 -36.51
N ALA A 609 4.43 21.04 -36.31
CA ALA A 609 4.65 22.24 -37.10
C ALA A 609 4.99 21.92 -38.57
N GLN A 610 5.81 20.89 -38.83
CA GLN A 610 6.09 20.40 -40.19
C GLN A 610 4.85 19.82 -40.86
N GLU A 611 4.06 19.00 -40.18
CA GLU A 611 2.82 18.42 -40.71
C GLU A 611 1.77 19.50 -41.01
N LYS A 612 1.66 20.54 -40.18
CA LYS A 612 0.81 21.71 -40.48
C LYS A 612 1.31 22.49 -41.69
N ALA A 613 2.63 22.70 -41.80
CA ALA A 613 3.23 23.38 -42.95
C ALA A 613 3.05 22.57 -44.25
N ASP A 614 3.12 21.24 -44.18
CA ASP A 614 2.89 20.36 -45.32
C ASP A 614 1.41 20.31 -45.70
N GLN A 615 0.48 20.29 -44.73
CA GLN A 615 -0.96 20.40 -44.99
C GLN A 615 -1.35 21.75 -45.61
N GLU A 616 -0.71 22.86 -45.20
CA GLU A 616 -0.92 24.17 -45.81
C GLU A 616 -0.39 24.22 -47.25
N LYS A 617 0.76 23.58 -47.53
CA LYS A 617 1.29 23.44 -48.90
C LYS A 617 0.40 22.58 -49.78
N ASP A 618 -0.12 21.47 -49.27
CA ASP A 618 -1.03 20.59 -50.02
C ASP A 618 -2.34 21.31 -50.35
N LYS A 619 -2.89 22.09 -49.41
CA LYS A 619 -4.06 22.94 -49.66
C LYS A 619 -3.78 24.05 -50.67
N ALA A 620 -2.63 24.73 -50.56
CA ALA A 620 -2.23 25.77 -51.52
C ALA A 620 -2.05 25.18 -52.94
N THR A 621 -1.48 23.98 -53.04
CA THR A 621 -1.31 23.27 -54.31
C THR A 621 -2.65 22.84 -54.89
N GLN A 622 -3.60 22.34 -54.07
CA GLN A 622 -4.96 22.02 -54.53
C GLN A 622 -5.74 23.26 -54.98
N ASP A 623 -5.58 24.40 -54.31
CA ASP A 623 -6.20 25.67 -54.71
C ASP A 623 -5.60 26.22 -56.00
N GLU A 624 -4.28 26.11 -56.22
CA GLU A 624 -3.64 26.46 -57.50
C GLU A 624 -4.10 25.55 -58.64
N THR A 625 -4.14 24.23 -58.41
CA THR A 625 -4.61 23.26 -59.42
C THR A 625 -6.09 23.51 -59.77
N SER A 626 -6.91 23.86 -58.77
CA SER A 626 -8.33 24.20 -58.99
C SER A 626 -8.52 25.52 -59.74
N ARG A 627 -7.59 26.49 -59.56
CA ARG A 627 -7.57 27.76 -60.31
C ARG A 627 -7.12 27.57 -61.76
N GLU A 628 -6.11 26.73 -62.02
CA GLU A 628 -5.69 26.40 -63.38
C GLU A 628 -6.81 25.70 -64.15
N VAL A 629 -7.48 24.71 -63.55
CA VAL A 629 -8.61 24.01 -64.17
C VAL A 629 -9.78 24.98 -64.47
N ALA A 630 -10.06 25.94 -63.57
CA ALA A 630 -11.08 26.95 -63.80
C ALA A 630 -10.68 27.97 -64.89
N GLN A 631 -9.38 28.25 -65.05
CA GLN A 631 -8.85 29.11 -66.12
C GLN A 631 -8.90 28.42 -67.48
N ASP A 632 -8.58 27.13 -67.54
CA ASP A 632 -8.68 26.32 -68.76
C ASP A 632 -10.15 26.11 -69.19
N GLU A 633 -11.09 25.93 -68.26
CA GLU A 633 -12.53 25.92 -68.58
C GLU A 633 -13.02 27.28 -69.11
N ALA A 634 -12.47 28.39 -68.61
CA ALA A 634 -12.81 29.74 -69.09
C ALA A 634 -12.22 30.04 -70.47
N LEU A 635 -11.03 29.54 -70.78
CA LEU A 635 -10.39 29.64 -72.10
C LEU A 635 -11.04 28.71 -73.13
N GLY A 636 -11.49 27.52 -72.73
CA GLY A 636 -12.25 26.61 -73.59
C GLY A 636 -13.59 27.20 -74.06
N LYS A 637 -14.30 27.92 -73.18
CA LYS A 637 -15.56 28.59 -73.54
C LYS A 637 -15.40 29.80 -74.47
N ASN A 638 -14.23 30.44 -74.51
CA ASN A 638 -13.97 31.55 -75.43
C ASN A 638 -13.64 31.07 -76.86
N ASN A 639 -13.20 29.83 -77.04
CA ASN A 639 -12.95 29.27 -78.37
C ASN A 639 -14.22 28.71 -79.05
N GLU A 640 -15.26 28.34 -78.30
CA GLU A 640 -16.56 27.94 -78.89
C GLU A 640 -17.39 29.13 -79.42
N VAL A 641 -17.05 30.37 -79.05
CA VAL A 641 -17.78 31.57 -79.50
C VAL A 641 -17.25 32.14 -80.83
N ASN A 642 -16.06 31.71 -81.29
CA ASN A 642 -15.46 32.20 -82.55
C ASN A 642 -15.68 31.29 -83.78
N ASP A 643 -16.32 30.13 -83.64
CA ASP A 643 -16.64 29.23 -84.77
C ASP A 643 -18.06 29.42 -85.34
N HIS A 644 -18.73 30.51 -84.95
CA HIS A 644 -19.98 30.96 -85.55
C HIS A 644 -19.82 32.37 -86.13
N HIS A 645 -19.08 32.49 -87.22
CA HIS A 645 -19.20 33.63 -88.14
C HIS A 645 -19.24 33.22 -89.60
#